data_AF-F2TVP0-F1
#
_entry.id   AF-F2TVP0-F1
#
_cell.length_a   1.000
_cell.length_b   1.000
_cell.length_c   1.000
_cell.angle_alpha   90.00
_cell.angle_beta   90.00
_cell.angle_gamma   90.00
#
_symmetry.space_group_name_H-M   'P 1'
#
loop_
_entity.id
_entity.type
_entity.pdbx_description
1 polymer ?
#
loop_
_entity_poly.entity_id
_entity_poly.type
_entity_poly.pdbx_seq_one_letter_code
_entity_poly.pdbx_strand_id
1 'polypeptide(L)'
;MEAHTDRDASCCNTITEALAALRQGKPVVVMDDLDRENEACRGDLVVAAEFATKESLAFMCRHSSGLLCAPITEQRARELDLAPMVTTNTDRNSTAFTVSIDVLEGTTTGASAGDRALTARALTSASATPASFSRPGHLFPLVARDGGVLVRNGHTEASVDLCRLAGLQPAAVIAELMHPCGDMMRFDACRQFASTHDLPIITIADLQVYVRDQQQQRQYEEATEKQEPGHTALNTNLPDSVLVKVYREVGTDLEHVALVKGDIANKPDVLTRVHSVCLTGDVFHSLRCDCGPQLQAALAQIDTAGCGVLVYMRGHEGRGIGLGNKIKAYAQQQQHRLDTYQANESLGFPSDLRTYEIADAILHSLRPASVCLLTNNPLKPTALARVRVSHVKQLRLAPSLTSAAYVLAKHKREQEIATALRSTVVGGSAGDLAAIVADDNCKDTRNNDGSSSSNNNNNNSSGNRCVVDEDHLHDSSRGSTASPNTNASSPTPASTPVASIGGDVSGVAVTVSSAVTNASCFSNANNVTTSSIDTTTTTTTTTTSGSSKGLLASSPALELPPHVLDCLQANATQVPAAVDELFMRRALSLARLGRVSAPPNPWVGCVLVRDGHVIGEGYHRRAGMPHAEIEAMADAVLRAGIDIMEHGGAAAALADTPFAAFANTAAAQTHRLLQRGKSKRAASEAKSTTAKTPSACTLTTATGVVEAVRAVLAGATAYVTLEPCHHQGRTGPCDQALVQAGVARTVIAVTDPDERVSARGLAFLRSRGVEVATGVCGAEAEALLAPYLHQRRTGRPLCVIKTAISIDGRVACKDATSKWITGPLARARAHKMRAESQAVLCGIGTALADNPTLNVRLALASLPPGERAAFAPAMHAASPSPVTVAGAGAHFGRGMPLVRVVLDARGRLFEGRLLDTSIAPTIVYTSRDCSAQALKTWAAHGVEAVVVDTACASGYAGACRGVDTRVGGDAAAPVLLDLMQVLRDLAKRGVLQVLVEGGAQVHSSFVQQGLGDQLAVFVGPKLLGGTAVPWLPDELASTMAHARTYSLVRVETFAAAARQQQGDGTDSSEHKQGKEVSTGGDILCVYRKAD
;
A
#
# COMPACT_ATOMS: atom_id res chain seq x y z
N MET A 1 -9.27 -37.73 -17.60
CA MET A 1 -10.47 -36.93 -17.87
C MET A 1 -10.22 -35.55 -17.32
N GLU A 2 -9.65 -34.72 -18.20
CA GLU A 2 -9.40 -33.30 -17.96
C GLU A 2 -10.74 -32.57 -17.86
N ALA A 3 -10.90 -31.75 -16.82
CA ALA A 3 -12.01 -30.82 -16.73
C ALA A 3 -11.58 -29.52 -17.42
N HIS A 4 -12.10 -29.33 -18.63
CA HIS A 4 -11.99 -28.10 -19.40
C HIS A 4 -12.41 -26.89 -18.56
N THR A 5 -11.50 -25.93 -18.40
CA THR A 5 -11.78 -24.59 -17.86
C THR A 5 -11.39 -23.56 -18.92
N ASP A 6 -12.08 -23.62 -20.06
CA ASP A 6 -12.29 -22.44 -20.89
C ASP A 6 -13.64 -21.84 -20.47
N ARG A 7 -13.64 -20.59 -20.00
CA ARG A 7 -14.86 -19.79 -20.03
C ARG A 7 -15.09 -19.45 -21.50
N ASP A 8 -15.92 -20.24 -22.17
CA ASP A 8 -16.48 -19.88 -23.47
C ASP A 8 -17.12 -18.49 -23.36
N ALA A 9 -16.55 -17.52 -24.06
CA ALA A 9 -17.08 -16.17 -24.17
C ALA A 9 -18.32 -16.08 -25.09
N SER A 10 -19.15 -17.14 -25.15
CA SER A 10 -20.36 -17.18 -25.99
C SER A 10 -21.54 -17.95 -25.35
N CYS A 11 -21.84 -17.73 -24.07
CA CYS A 11 -23.01 -18.35 -23.44
C CYS A 11 -24.32 -17.57 -23.59
N CYS A 12 -24.25 -16.27 -23.91
CA CYS A 12 -25.39 -15.36 -24.11
C CYS A 12 -25.27 -14.59 -25.43
N ASN A 13 -26.40 -14.10 -25.94
CA ASN A 13 -26.50 -13.28 -27.14
C ASN A 13 -26.05 -11.84 -26.89
N THR A 14 -25.79 -11.08 -27.95
CA THR A 14 -25.50 -9.64 -27.80
C THR A 14 -26.76 -8.85 -27.48
N ILE A 15 -26.62 -7.72 -26.78
CA ILE A 15 -27.75 -6.81 -26.53
C ILE A 15 -28.39 -6.37 -27.85
N THR A 16 -27.59 -6.10 -28.89
CA THR A 16 -28.09 -5.73 -30.22
C THR A 16 -29.01 -6.79 -30.84
N GLU A 17 -28.70 -8.08 -30.69
CA GLU A 17 -29.56 -9.19 -31.15
C GLU A 17 -30.89 -9.24 -30.38
N ALA A 18 -30.84 -9.07 -29.06
CA ALA A 18 -32.04 -9.00 -28.23
C ALA A 18 -32.94 -7.80 -28.60
N LEU A 19 -32.35 -6.63 -28.83
CA LEU A 19 -33.09 -5.43 -29.29
C LEU A 19 -33.73 -5.67 -30.67
N ALA A 20 -33.06 -6.38 -31.58
CA ALA A 20 -33.62 -6.72 -32.89
C ALA A 20 -34.81 -7.69 -32.76
N ALA A 21 -34.74 -8.67 -31.86
CA ALA A 21 -35.84 -9.59 -31.58
C ALA A 21 -37.06 -8.87 -30.99
N LEU A 22 -36.87 -7.96 -30.02
CA LEU A 22 -37.96 -7.17 -29.45
C LEU A 22 -38.65 -6.29 -30.50
N ARG A 23 -37.89 -5.67 -31.42
CA ARG A 23 -38.47 -4.90 -32.55
C ARG A 23 -39.32 -5.76 -33.48
N GLN A 24 -39.08 -7.06 -33.53
CA GLN A 24 -39.88 -8.03 -34.30
C GLN A 24 -41.05 -8.61 -33.49
N GLY A 25 -41.26 -8.17 -32.25
CA GLY A 25 -42.27 -8.71 -31.34
C GLY A 25 -41.93 -10.11 -30.79
N LYS A 26 -40.68 -10.57 -30.95
CA LYS A 26 -40.23 -11.86 -30.40
C LYS A 26 -39.86 -11.72 -28.91
N PRO A 27 -40.17 -12.72 -28.06
CA PRO A 27 -39.72 -12.73 -26.68
C PRO A 27 -38.19 -12.79 -26.55
N VAL A 28 -37.66 -12.24 -25.47
CA VAL A 28 -36.26 -12.34 -25.07
C VAL A 28 -36.19 -12.90 -23.65
N VAL A 29 -35.19 -13.73 -23.37
CA VAL A 29 -34.91 -14.20 -22.01
C VAL A 29 -33.89 -13.25 -21.36
N VAL A 30 -34.24 -12.66 -20.22
CA VAL A 30 -33.35 -11.79 -19.45
C VAL A 30 -33.01 -12.49 -18.14
N MET A 31 -31.72 -12.64 -17.86
CA MET A 31 -31.20 -13.30 -16.67
C MET A 31 -30.73 -12.28 -15.63
N ASP A 32 -31.00 -12.56 -14.35
CA ASP A 32 -30.34 -11.90 -13.22
C ASP A 32 -28.81 -12.07 -13.26
N ASP A 33 -28.10 -11.26 -12.47
CA ASP A 33 -26.64 -11.40 -12.28
C ASP A 33 -26.27 -12.81 -11.81
N LEU A 34 -25.20 -13.35 -12.42
CA LEU A 34 -24.63 -14.64 -12.05
C LEU A 34 -23.96 -14.52 -10.67
N ASP A 35 -24.48 -15.24 -9.68
CA ASP A 35 -23.77 -15.43 -8.42
C ASP A 35 -22.70 -16.52 -8.52
N ARG A 36 -21.77 -16.55 -7.56
CA ARG A 36 -20.53 -17.33 -7.62
C ARG A 36 -20.72 -18.85 -7.76
N GLU A 37 -21.92 -19.35 -7.48
CA GLU A 37 -22.28 -20.77 -7.53
C GLU A 37 -23.34 -21.09 -8.61
N ASN A 38 -23.82 -20.10 -9.40
CA ASN A 38 -24.93 -20.21 -10.36
C ASN A 38 -26.26 -20.74 -9.77
N GLU A 39 -26.40 -20.77 -8.43
CA GLU A 39 -27.53 -21.41 -7.75
C GLU A 39 -28.76 -20.49 -7.62
N ALA A 40 -28.57 -19.17 -7.66
CA ALA A 40 -29.65 -18.20 -7.47
C ALA A 40 -30.14 -17.50 -8.75
N CYS A 41 -29.41 -17.58 -9.87
CA CYS A 41 -29.76 -16.90 -11.12
C CYS A 41 -31.11 -17.40 -11.68
N ARG A 42 -32.02 -16.48 -11.97
CA ARG A 42 -33.36 -16.72 -12.53
C ARG A 42 -33.50 -15.94 -13.84
N GLY A 43 -34.36 -16.42 -14.73
CA GLY A 43 -34.62 -15.78 -16.01
C GLY A 43 -36.09 -15.43 -16.19
N ASP A 44 -36.34 -14.23 -16.72
CA ASP A 44 -37.67 -13.76 -17.08
C ASP A 44 -37.81 -13.72 -18.61
N LEU A 45 -38.97 -14.14 -19.10
CA LEU A 45 -39.37 -13.84 -20.47
C LEU A 45 -39.82 -12.40 -20.55
N VAL A 46 -39.30 -11.66 -21.52
CA VAL A 46 -39.65 -10.25 -21.78
C VAL A 46 -40.23 -10.13 -23.18
N VAL A 47 -41.42 -9.53 -23.26
CA VAL A 47 -42.09 -9.17 -24.52
C VAL A 47 -42.43 -7.68 -24.47
N ALA A 48 -42.14 -6.93 -25.54
CA ALA A 48 -42.55 -5.53 -25.62
C ALA A 48 -44.09 -5.42 -25.58
N ALA A 49 -44.64 -4.60 -24.69
CA ALA A 49 -46.08 -4.60 -24.41
C ALA A 49 -46.92 -4.20 -25.63
N GLU A 50 -46.40 -3.32 -26.49
CA GLU A 50 -47.08 -2.90 -27.74
C GLU A 50 -47.21 -4.03 -28.77
N PHE A 51 -46.36 -5.06 -28.70
CA PHE A 51 -46.39 -6.23 -29.58
C PHE A 51 -46.94 -7.48 -28.89
N ALA A 52 -47.47 -7.35 -27.67
CA ALA A 52 -48.08 -8.48 -26.98
C ALA A 52 -49.24 -9.06 -27.81
N THR A 53 -49.15 -10.34 -28.17
CA THR A 53 -50.19 -11.11 -28.85
C THR A 53 -50.79 -12.18 -27.94
N LYS A 54 -51.97 -12.70 -28.29
CA LYS A 54 -52.59 -13.83 -27.58
C LYS A 54 -51.63 -15.02 -27.52
N GLU A 55 -50.92 -15.30 -28.60
CA GLU A 55 -49.98 -16.40 -28.74
C GLU A 55 -48.76 -16.20 -27.85
N SER A 56 -48.19 -14.98 -27.82
CA SER A 56 -47.04 -14.66 -26.96
C SER A 56 -47.38 -14.77 -25.47
N LEU A 57 -48.54 -14.28 -25.04
CA LEU A 57 -48.94 -14.36 -23.63
C LEU A 57 -49.38 -15.77 -23.24
N ALA A 58 -50.00 -16.53 -24.15
CA ALA A 58 -50.27 -17.95 -23.93
C ALA A 58 -48.98 -18.75 -23.79
N PHE A 59 -47.96 -18.41 -24.58
CA PHE A 59 -46.62 -18.99 -24.46
C PHE A 59 -46.00 -18.65 -23.10
N MET A 60 -46.00 -17.38 -22.68
CA MET A 60 -45.50 -16.98 -21.36
C MET A 60 -46.23 -17.72 -20.23
N CYS A 61 -47.56 -17.84 -20.29
CA CYS A 61 -48.33 -18.55 -19.27
C CYS A 61 -48.03 -20.05 -19.20
N ARG A 62 -47.70 -20.68 -20.32
CA ARG A 62 -47.37 -22.11 -20.36
C ARG A 62 -46.02 -22.43 -19.72
N HIS A 63 -45.10 -21.47 -19.73
CA HIS A 63 -43.71 -21.64 -19.30
C HIS A 63 -43.35 -20.82 -18.04
N SER A 64 -44.36 -20.30 -17.33
CA SER A 64 -44.23 -19.55 -16.08
C SER A 64 -45.27 -19.99 -15.05
N SER A 65 -45.31 -19.31 -13.91
CA SER A 65 -46.36 -19.47 -12.89
C SER A 65 -47.75 -19.01 -13.38
N GLY A 66 -47.82 -18.35 -14.54
CA GLY A 66 -49.03 -17.70 -15.06
C GLY A 66 -49.21 -16.27 -14.53
N LEU A 67 -48.37 -15.81 -13.59
CA LEU A 67 -48.35 -14.44 -13.10
C LEU A 67 -47.61 -13.55 -14.11
N LEU A 68 -48.37 -12.77 -14.89
CA LEU A 68 -47.80 -11.84 -15.85
C LEU A 68 -47.72 -10.44 -15.23
N CYS A 69 -46.51 -9.89 -15.19
CA CYS A 69 -46.26 -8.54 -14.74
C CYS A 69 -46.03 -7.60 -15.93
N ALA A 70 -46.30 -6.31 -15.78
CA ALA A 70 -46.15 -5.33 -16.84
C ALA A 70 -45.26 -4.15 -16.40
N PRO A 71 -43.93 -4.22 -16.59
CA PRO A 71 -43.05 -3.10 -16.32
C PRO A 71 -43.42 -1.87 -17.14
N ILE A 72 -43.56 -0.73 -16.47
CA ILE A 72 -43.85 0.58 -17.05
C ILE A 72 -42.99 1.65 -16.38
N THR A 73 -42.88 2.81 -17.01
CA THR A 73 -42.22 3.98 -16.40
C THR A 73 -43.05 4.58 -15.27
N GLU A 74 -42.38 5.27 -14.34
CA GLU A 74 -43.05 6.04 -13.27
C GLU A 74 -43.99 7.11 -13.84
N GLN A 75 -43.59 7.75 -14.95
CA GLN A 75 -44.45 8.66 -15.69
C GLN A 75 -45.74 7.98 -16.14
N ARG A 76 -45.66 6.80 -16.76
CA ARG A 76 -46.85 6.13 -17.28
C ARG A 76 -47.78 5.65 -16.17
N ALA A 77 -47.22 5.20 -15.06
CA ALA A 77 -47.99 4.84 -13.87
C ALA A 77 -48.77 6.06 -13.32
N ARG A 78 -48.15 7.25 -13.30
CA ARG A 78 -48.83 8.50 -12.91
C ARG A 78 -49.94 8.90 -13.88
N GLU A 79 -49.69 8.84 -15.19
CA GLU A 79 -50.69 9.18 -16.22
C GLU A 79 -51.95 8.32 -16.13
N LEU A 80 -51.79 7.05 -15.79
CA LEU A 80 -52.86 6.07 -15.68
C LEU A 80 -53.42 5.93 -14.26
N ASP A 81 -52.98 6.76 -13.30
CA ASP A 81 -53.38 6.71 -11.89
C ASP A 81 -53.27 5.30 -11.30
N LEU A 82 -52.10 4.68 -11.47
CA LEU A 82 -51.79 3.34 -10.98
C LEU A 82 -51.08 3.46 -9.63
N ALA A 83 -51.88 3.52 -8.56
CA ALA A 83 -51.37 3.57 -7.19
C ALA A 83 -50.63 2.27 -6.80
N PRO A 84 -49.59 2.35 -5.94
CA PRO A 84 -48.97 1.17 -5.33
C PRO A 84 -50.02 0.28 -4.65
N MET A 85 -49.91 -1.04 -4.80
CA MET A 85 -50.90 -1.95 -4.21
C MET A 85 -50.80 -2.05 -2.68
N VAL A 86 -49.67 -1.65 -2.09
CA VAL A 86 -49.41 -1.61 -0.64
C VAL A 86 -48.77 -0.29 -0.24
N THR A 87 -49.03 0.16 0.99
CA THR A 87 -48.47 1.42 1.53
C THR A 87 -47.02 1.27 1.99
N THR A 88 -46.63 0.10 2.49
CA THR A 88 -45.26 -0.23 2.89
C THR A 88 -44.81 -1.46 2.11
N ASN A 89 -43.81 -1.29 1.25
CA ASN A 89 -43.25 -2.39 0.47
C ASN A 89 -42.23 -3.17 1.31
N THR A 90 -42.56 -4.41 1.67
CA THR A 90 -41.69 -5.33 2.42
C THR A 90 -41.09 -6.43 1.54
N ASP A 91 -41.23 -6.33 0.23
CA ASP A 91 -40.63 -7.27 -0.72
C ASP A 91 -39.11 -7.26 -0.62
N ARG A 92 -38.50 -8.45 -0.65
CA ARG A 92 -37.03 -8.60 -0.51
C ARG A 92 -36.26 -7.91 -1.64
N ASN A 93 -36.85 -7.84 -2.83
CA ASN A 93 -36.26 -7.20 -3.99
C ASN A 93 -36.76 -5.75 -4.15
N SER A 94 -37.68 -5.30 -3.28
CA SER A 94 -38.36 -4.00 -3.36
C SER A 94 -39.10 -3.76 -4.68
N THR A 95 -39.70 -4.81 -5.25
CA THR A 95 -40.49 -4.73 -6.50
C THR A 95 -41.73 -3.88 -6.33
N ALA A 96 -41.89 -2.88 -7.21
CA ALA A 96 -42.88 -1.82 -7.05
C ALA A 96 -44.19 -2.15 -7.79
N PHE A 97 -44.96 -3.07 -7.21
CA PHE A 97 -46.28 -3.44 -7.72
C PHE A 97 -47.31 -2.32 -7.54
N THR A 98 -48.07 -2.05 -8.60
CA THR A 98 -49.29 -1.25 -8.52
C THR A 98 -50.51 -2.14 -8.36
N VAL A 99 -51.68 -1.52 -8.16
CA VAL A 99 -52.97 -2.20 -8.33
C VAL A 99 -53.02 -2.90 -9.69
N SER A 100 -53.55 -4.12 -9.72
CA SER A 100 -53.71 -4.89 -10.96
C SER A 100 -54.81 -4.30 -11.83
N ILE A 101 -54.71 -4.52 -13.14
CA ILE A 101 -55.58 -3.89 -14.13
C ILE A 101 -56.00 -4.85 -15.24
N ASP A 102 -57.16 -4.57 -15.82
CA ASP A 102 -57.56 -5.05 -17.15
C ASP A 102 -58.08 -3.85 -17.95
N VAL A 103 -57.85 -3.81 -19.27
CA VAL A 103 -58.48 -2.81 -20.12
C VAL A 103 -59.97 -3.15 -20.24
N LEU A 104 -60.85 -2.16 -20.08
CA LEU A 104 -62.31 -2.38 -20.13
C LEU A 104 -62.81 -2.68 -21.55
N GLU A 105 -62.23 -2.00 -22.53
CA GLU A 105 -62.65 -2.13 -23.92
C GLU A 105 -62.07 -3.41 -24.56
N GLY A 106 -62.96 -4.26 -25.07
CA GLY A 106 -62.58 -5.47 -25.82
C GLY A 106 -62.17 -6.67 -24.98
N THR A 107 -62.11 -6.57 -23.65
CA THR A 107 -61.92 -7.72 -22.76
C THR A 107 -63.25 -8.31 -22.31
N THR A 108 -63.21 -9.55 -21.81
CA THR A 108 -64.39 -10.25 -21.27
C THR A 108 -64.24 -10.51 -19.79
N THR A 109 -63.21 -11.29 -19.41
CA THR A 109 -62.90 -11.62 -18.03
C THR A 109 -61.58 -10.99 -17.58
N GLY A 110 -60.75 -10.51 -18.51
CA GLY A 110 -59.43 -9.97 -18.23
C GLY A 110 -58.33 -11.03 -18.10
N ALA A 111 -58.68 -12.24 -17.66
CA ALA A 111 -57.71 -13.30 -17.35
C ALA A 111 -57.16 -14.06 -18.57
N SER A 112 -57.90 -14.05 -19.69
CA SER A 112 -57.49 -14.79 -20.90
C SER A 112 -56.15 -14.26 -21.44
N ALA A 113 -55.38 -15.09 -22.16
CA ALA A 113 -54.15 -14.63 -22.79
C ALA A 113 -54.39 -13.51 -23.83
N GLY A 114 -55.56 -13.52 -24.49
CA GLY A 114 -55.96 -12.46 -25.41
C GLY A 114 -56.33 -11.17 -24.70
N ASP A 115 -57.05 -11.28 -23.58
CA ASP A 115 -57.49 -10.13 -22.76
C ASP A 115 -56.26 -9.46 -22.13
N ARG A 116 -55.31 -10.23 -21.57
CA ARG A 116 -54.05 -9.70 -21.05
C ARG A 116 -53.18 -9.05 -22.13
N ALA A 117 -53.25 -9.54 -23.37
CA ALA A 117 -52.51 -8.95 -24.49
C ALA A 117 -53.14 -7.61 -24.90
N LEU A 118 -54.47 -7.49 -24.87
CA LEU A 118 -55.18 -6.22 -25.06
C LEU A 118 -54.81 -5.23 -23.95
N THR A 119 -54.81 -5.66 -22.69
CA THR A 119 -54.41 -4.82 -21.55
C THR A 119 -52.96 -4.34 -21.66
N ALA A 120 -52.03 -5.22 -22.05
CA ALA A 120 -50.63 -4.86 -22.26
C ALA A 120 -50.45 -3.80 -23.36
N ARG A 121 -51.12 -3.96 -24.52
CA ARG A 121 -51.07 -2.96 -25.58
C ARG A 121 -51.74 -1.64 -25.16
N ALA A 122 -52.82 -1.70 -24.39
CA ALA A 122 -53.46 -0.50 -23.85
C ALA A 122 -52.54 0.31 -22.94
N LEU A 123 -51.65 -0.34 -22.17
CA LEU A 123 -50.62 0.36 -21.37
C LEU A 123 -49.69 1.22 -22.24
N THR A 124 -49.44 0.83 -23.49
CA THR A 124 -48.61 1.61 -24.44
C THR A 124 -49.39 2.65 -25.25
N SER A 125 -50.72 2.66 -25.18
CA SER A 125 -51.54 3.56 -25.99
C SER A 125 -51.57 4.98 -25.43
N ALA A 126 -51.21 5.97 -26.25
CA ALA A 126 -51.31 7.39 -25.88
C ALA A 126 -52.76 7.85 -25.60
N SER A 127 -53.77 7.16 -26.14
CA SER A 127 -55.18 7.47 -25.89
C SER A 127 -55.75 6.83 -24.63
N ALA A 128 -55.03 5.90 -24.00
CA ALA A 128 -55.52 5.25 -22.78
C ALA A 128 -55.45 6.21 -21.60
N THR A 129 -56.54 6.25 -20.84
CA THR A 129 -56.72 7.11 -19.66
C THR A 129 -56.93 6.23 -18.42
N PRO A 130 -56.91 6.79 -17.19
CA PRO A 130 -57.24 6.02 -16.00
C PRO A 130 -58.58 5.27 -16.07
N ALA A 131 -59.57 5.85 -16.77
CA ALA A 131 -60.90 5.27 -16.97
C ALA A 131 -60.94 4.14 -18.01
N SER A 132 -59.88 3.94 -18.78
CA SER A 132 -59.77 2.84 -19.75
C SER A 132 -59.56 1.48 -19.06
N PHE A 133 -59.24 1.47 -17.76
CA PHE A 133 -58.86 0.26 -17.02
C PHE A 133 -59.77 0.00 -15.81
N SER A 134 -60.14 -1.26 -15.60
CA SER A 134 -60.69 -1.75 -14.34
C SER A 134 -59.58 -1.97 -13.31
N ARG A 135 -59.92 -1.83 -12.03
CA ARG A 135 -59.06 -2.12 -10.87
C ARG A 135 -59.93 -2.83 -9.81
N PRO A 136 -59.57 -4.04 -9.32
CA PRO A 136 -58.45 -4.87 -9.76
C PRO A 136 -58.68 -5.50 -11.15
N GLY A 137 -57.62 -6.04 -11.72
CA GLY A 137 -57.64 -6.90 -12.91
C GLY A 137 -56.58 -8.00 -12.87
N HIS A 138 -56.14 -8.51 -14.03
CA HIS A 138 -55.33 -9.73 -14.12
C HIS A 138 -53.94 -9.54 -14.74
N LEU A 139 -53.58 -8.30 -15.11
CA LEU A 139 -52.20 -7.92 -15.40
C LEU A 139 -51.67 -7.06 -14.25
N PHE A 140 -50.42 -7.26 -13.83
CA PHE A 140 -49.83 -6.61 -12.65
C PHE A 140 -48.75 -5.60 -13.05
N PRO A 141 -49.05 -4.29 -13.13
CA PRO A 141 -48.04 -3.32 -13.52
C PRO A 141 -46.95 -3.17 -12.44
N LEU A 142 -45.72 -2.99 -12.92
CA LEU A 142 -44.52 -2.78 -12.11
C LEU A 142 -43.88 -1.45 -12.49
N VAL A 143 -43.60 -0.61 -11.50
CA VAL A 143 -42.98 0.70 -11.77
C VAL A 143 -41.45 0.58 -11.76
N ALA A 144 -40.84 0.80 -12.92
CA ALA A 144 -39.38 0.92 -13.02
C ALA A 144 -38.89 2.22 -12.39
N ARG A 145 -37.73 2.16 -11.72
CA ARG A 145 -37.06 3.36 -11.19
C ARG A 145 -36.57 4.27 -12.31
N ASP A 146 -36.73 5.58 -12.12
CA ASP A 146 -36.06 6.57 -12.96
C ASP A 146 -34.54 6.37 -12.92
N GLY A 147 -33.93 6.22 -14.10
CA GLY A 147 -32.52 5.82 -14.27
C GLY A 147 -32.29 4.32 -14.58
N GLY A 148 -33.35 3.51 -14.59
CA GLY A 148 -33.33 2.16 -15.16
C GLY A 148 -32.35 1.20 -14.49
N VAL A 149 -31.74 0.31 -15.28
CA VAL A 149 -30.86 -0.77 -14.78
C VAL A 149 -29.62 -0.25 -14.06
N LEU A 150 -29.25 1.02 -14.28
CA LEU A 150 -28.13 1.67 -13.62
C LEU A 150 -28.45 2.10 -12.18
N VAL A 151 -29.73 2.30 -11.87
CA VAL A 151 -30.20 2.66 -10.53
C VAL A 151 -30.63 1.43 -9.74
N ARG A 152 -31.30 0.48 -10.40
CA ARG A 152 -31.71 -0.78 -9.79
C ARG A 152 -31.48 -1.94 -10.76
N ASN A 153 -30.76 -2.95 -10.29
CA ASN A 153 -30.54 -4.17 -11.03
C ASN A 153 -31.73 -5.13 -10.86
N GLY A 154 -32.74 -5.00 -11.72
CA GLY A 154 -33.92 -5.86 -11.70
C GLY A 154 -34.61 -5.98 -13.05
N HIS A 155 -35.37 -7.06 -13.25
CA HIS A 155 -36.10 -7.35 -14.49
C HIS A 155 -37.09 -6.24 -14.89
N THR A 156 -37.67 -5.53 -13.90
CA THR A 156 -38.55 -4.39 -14.13
C THR A 156 -37.82 -3.28 -14.90
N GLU A 157 -36.67 -2.84 -14.39
CA GLU A 157 -35.85 -1.82 -15.02
C GLU A 157 -35.27 -2.32 -16.36
N ALA A 158 -34.79 -3.56 -16.42
CA ALA A 158 -34.21 -4.14 -17.63
C ALA A 158 -35.20 -4.16 -18.79
N SER A 159 -36.45 -4.52 -18.52
CA SER A 159 -37.48 -4.60 -19.57
C SER A 159 -37.85 -3.24 -20.13
N VAL A 160 -37.97 -2.23 -19.26
CA VAL A 160 -38.24 -0.84 -19.67
C VAL A 160 -37.07 -0.27 -20.49
N ASP A 161 -35.83 -0.52 -20.07
CA ASP A 161 -34.64 -0.06 -20.76
C ASP A 161 -34.45 -0.76 -22.12
N LEU A 162 -34.70 -2.06 -22.21
CA LEU A 162 -34.67 -2.80 -23.48
C LEU A 162 -35.67 -2.24 -24.48
N CYS A 163 -36.93 -2.01 -24.06
CA CYS A 163 -37.93 -1.38 -24.92
C CYS A 163 -37.47 0.01 -25.37
N ARG A 164 -36.94 0.84 -24.47
CA ARG A 164 -36.45 2.19 -24.80
C ARG A 164 -35.29 2.14 -25.80
N LEU A 165 -34.30 1.26 -25.60
CA LEU A 165 -33.16 1.07 -26.50
C LEU A 165 -33.58 0.47 -27.85
N ALA A 166 -34.64 -0.33 -27.88
CA ALA A 166 -35.24 -0.84 -29.10
C ALA A 166 -36.00 0.24 -29.89
N GLY A 167 -36.22 1.43 -29.32
CA GLY A 167 -37.05 2.48 -29.93
C GLY A 167 -38.56 2.19 -29.82
N LEU A 168 -38.94 1.36 -28.87
CA LEU A 168 -40.31 0.94 -28.56
C LEU A 168 -40.87 1.76 -27.39
N GLN A 169 -42.19 1.72 -27.19
CA GLN A 169 -42.84 2.27 -26.01
C GLN A 169 -42.24 1.61 -24.75
N PRO A 170 -41.88 2.37 -23.71
CA PRO A 170 -41.13 1.89 -22.55
C PRO A 170 -42.02 1.10 -21.57
N ALA A 171 -42.66 0.05 -22.09
CA ALA A 171 -43.50 -0.89 -21.36
C ALA A 171 -43.33 -2.31 -21.92
N ALA A 172 -43.33 -3.30 -21.04
CA ALA A 172 -43.16 -4.70 -21.39
C ALA A 172 -44.17 -5.60 -20.65
N VAL A 173 -44.21 -6.88 -21.01
CA VAL A 173 -44.80 -7.95 -20.21
C VAL A 173 -43.67 -8.90 -19.83
N ILE A 174 -43.59 -9.24 -18.55
CA ILE A 174 -42.60 -10.17 -18.00
C ILE A 174 -43.24 -11.31 -17.24
N ALA A 175 -42.56 -12.47 -17.23
CA ALA A 175 -42.92 -13.61 -16.40
C ALA A 175 -41.69 -14.48 -16.14
N GLU A 176 -41.59 -14.97 -14.90
CA GLU A 176 -40.47 -15.82 -14.51
C GLU A 176 -40.58 -17.22 -15.13
N LEU A 177 -39.45 -17.75 -15.63
CA LEU A 177 -39.39 -19.08 -16.23
C LEU A 177 -39.45 -20.20 -15.19
N MET A 178 -40.31 -21.18 -15.44
CA MET A 178 -40.52 -22.34 -14.55
C MET A 178 -40.44 -23.67 -15.29
N HIS A 179 -39.85 -24.66 -14.62
CA HIS A 179 -39.96 -26.05 -15.02
C HIS A 179 -41.41 -26.55 -14.90
N PRO A 180 -41.80 -27.57 -15.69
CA PRO A 180 -43.12 -28.20 -15.57
C PRO A 180 -43.44 -28.76 -14.18
N CYS A 181 -42.42 -29.07 -13.37
CA CYS A 181 -42.60 -29.50 -11.97
C CYS A 181 -43.01 -28.35 -11.03
N GLY A 182 -42.99 -27.10 -11.50
CA GLY A 182 -43.26 -25.92 -10.68
C GLY A 182 -42.03 -25.32 -9.99
N ASP A 183 -40.83 -25.89 -10.21
CA ASP A 183 -39.58 -25.28 -9.77
C ASP A 183 -39.12 -24.20 -10.75
N MET A 184 -38.39 -23.21 -10.25
CA MET A 184 -37.91 -22.10 -11.07
C MET A 184 -36.70 -22.55 -11.92
N MET A 185 -36.69 -22.16 -13.19
CA MET A 185 -35.55 -22.44 -14.06
C MET A 185 -34.32 -21.65 -13.60
N ARG A 186 -33.16 -22.32 -13.62
CA ARG A 186 -31.84 -21.73 -13.37
C ARG A 186 -31.06 -21.57 -14.68
N PHE A 187 -29.91 -20.94 -14.63
CA PHE A 187 -29.13 -20.51 -15.81
C PHE A 187 -29.06 -21.57 -16.94
N ASP A 188 -28.60 -22.79 -16.67
CA ASP A 188 -28.48 -23.83 -17.70
C ASP A 188 -29.82 -24.26 -18.31
N ALA A 189 -30.87 -24.32 -17.48
CA ALA A 189 -32.22 -24.63 -17.92
C ALA A 189 -32.82 -23.49 -18.75
N CYS A 190 -32.60 -22.22 -18.36
CA CYS A 190 -32.99 -21.05 -19.14
C CYS A 190 -32.27 -21.00 -20.49
N ARG A 191 -30.98 -21.36 -20.53
CA ARG A 191 -30.20 -21.46 -21.77
C ARG A 191 -30.72 -22.55 -22.69
N GLN A 192 -31.00 -23.74 -22.15
CA GLN A 192 -31.61 -24.83 -22.91
C GLN A 192 -33.00 -24.45 -23.43
N PHE A 193 -33.80 -23.77 -22.60
CA PHE A 193 -35.11 -23.26 -22.98
C PHE A 193 -35.02 -22.26 -24.13
N ALA A 194 -34.15 -21.25 -24.00
CA ALA A 194 -33.91 -20.23 -25.02
C ALA A 194 -33.48 -20.85 -26.35
N SER A 195 -32.56 -21.82 -26.31
CA SER A 195 -32.13 -22.57 -27.51
C SER A 195 -33.25 -23.42 -28.12
N THR A 196 -34.07 -24.08 -27.30
CA THR A 196 -35.19 -24.91 -27.78
C THR A 196 -36.26 -24.08 -28.49
N HIS A 197 -36.45 -22.84 -28.05
CA HIS A 197 -37.50 -21.94 -28.55
C HIS A 197 -36.98 -20.84 -29.49
N ASP A 198 -35.70 -20.87 -29.87
CA ASP A 198 -35.05 -19.86 -30.73
C ASP A 198 -35.22 -18.43 -30.21
N LEU A 199 -34.96 -18.25 -28.91
CA LEU A 199 -35.07 -16.95 -28.23
C LEU A 199 -33.68 -16.42 -27.85
N PRO A 200 -33.39 -15.12 -28.05
CA PRO A 200 -32.17 -14.52 -27.53
C PRO A 200 -32.17 -14.54 -26.00
N ILE A 201 -31.02 -14.82 -25.41
CA ILE A 201 -30.79 -14.78 -23.96
C ILE A 201 -29.69 -13.78 -23.62
N ILE A 202 -29.96 -12.86 -22.69
CA ILE A 202 -29.03 -11.83 -22.22
C ILE A 202 -29.01 -11.75 -20.69
N THR A 203 -28.02 -11.07 -20.13
CA THR A 203 -27.96 -10.77 -18.68
C THR A 203 -28.22 -9.29 -18.41
N ILE A 204 -28.73 -8.95 -17.22
CA ILE A 204 -28.89 -7.53 -16.83
C ILE A 204 -27.51 -6.85 -16.72
N ALA A 205 -26.47 -7.57 -16.30
CA ALA A 205 -25.09 -7.07 -16.29
C ALA A 205 -24.62 -6.61 -17.69
N ASP A 206 -24.86 -7.40 -18.74
CA ASP A 206 -24.52 -7.03 -20.11
C ASP A 206 -25.31 -5.80 -20.57
N LEU A 207 -26.60 -5.73 -20.19
CA LEU A 207 -27.45 -4.60 -20.50
C LEU A 207 -26.97 -3.31 -19.80
N GLN A 208 -26.51 -3.38 -18.54
CA GLN A 208 -25.94 -2.24 -17.84
C GLN A 208 -24.70 -1.68 -18.53
N VAL A 209 -23.81 -2.57 -19.01
CA VAL A 209 -22.62 -2.16 -19.79
C VAL A 209 -23.08 -1.42 -21.06
N TYR A 210 -23.99 -2.04 -21.82
CA TYR A 210 -24.51 -1.44 -23.05
C TYR A 210 -25.20 -0.07 -22.83
N VAL A 211 -26.01 0.07 -21.77
CA VAL A 211 -26.69 1.33 -21.43
C VAL A 211 -25.67 2.42 -21.07
N ARG A 212 -24.62 2.09 -20.31
CA ARG A 212 -23.55 3.05 -19.97
C ARG A 212 -22.82 3.54 -21.21
N ASP A 213 -22.42 2.62 -22.10
CA ASP A 213 -21.71 2.97 -23.33
C ASP A 213 -22.56 3.88 -24.23
N GLN A 214 -23.85 3.60 -24.37
CA GLN A 214 -24.79 4.41 -25.16
C GLN A 214 -25.09 5.79 -24.53
N GLN A 215 -25.07 5.92 -23.21
CA GLN A 215 -25.19 7.22 -22.54
C GLN A 215 -23.92 8.05 -22.72
N GLN A 216 -22.75 7.43 -22.56
CA GLN A 216 -21.44 8.07 -22.73
C GLN A 216 -21.23 8.57 -24.16
N GLN A 217 -21.57 7.76 -25.17
CA GLN A 217 -21.41 8.12 -26.58
C GLN A 217 -22.31 9.32 -26.97
N ARG A 218 -23.56 9.35 -26.52
CA ARG A 218 -24.48 10.47 -26.81
C ARG A 218 -24.04 11.78 -26.16
N GLN A 219 -23.60 11.71 -24.90
CA GLN A 219 -23.07 12.87 -24.19
C GLN A 219 -21.80 13.41 -24.87
N TYR A 220 -20.96 12.52 -25.39
CA TYR A 220 -19.75 12.87 -26.14
C TYR A 220 -20.06 13.60 -27.47
N GLU A 221 -21.05 13.15 -28.23
CA GLU A 221 -21.44 13.80 -29.49
C GLU A 221 -21.99 15.22 -29.27
N GLU A 222 -22.80 15.42 -28.21
CA GLU A 222 -23.31 16.74 -27.84
C GLU A 222 -22.23 17.68 -27.26
N ALA A 223 -21.18 17.11 -26.66
CA ALA A 223 -20.06 17.83 -26.04
C ALA A 223 -19.15 18.54 -27.04
N THR A 224 -18.84 17.83 -28.13
CA THR A 224 -17.72 18.13 -29.01
C THR A 224 -18.00 19.34 -29.91
N GLU A 225 -19.25 19.81 -29.96
CA GLU A 225 -19.70 20.90 -30.83
C GLU A 225 -19.64 22.30 -30.19
N LYS A 226 -19.38 22.45 -28.87
CA LYS A 226 -19.74 23.71 -28.16
C LYS A 226 -18.75 24.44 -27.24
N GLN A 227 -17.48 24.03 -27.03
CA GLN A 227 -16.60 24.81 -26.12
C GLN A 227 -15.13 24.94 -26.54
N GLU A 228 -14.62 26.19 -26.56
CA GLU A 228 -13.20 26.51 -26.62
C GLU A 228 -12.56 26.51 -25.21
N PRO A 229 -11.33 25.97 -25.04
CA PRO A 229 -10.65 25.90 -23.74
C PRO A 229 -9.96 27.21 -23.33
N GLY A 230 -10.04 27.57 -22.04
CA GLY A 230 -9.16 28.56 -21.43
C GLY A 230 -7.70 28.08 -21.42
N HIS A 231 -6.73 28.99 -21.58
CA HIS A 231 -5.30 28.67 -21.60
C HIS A 231 -4.46 29.69 -20.81
N THR A 232 -3.40 29.23 -20.15
CA THR A 232 -2.37 30.08 -19.53
C THR A 232 -1.01 29.37 -19.53
N ALA A 233 0.08 30.14 -19.48
CA ALA A 233 1.43 29.61 -19.24
C ALA A 233 1.60 29.32 -17.74
N LEU A 234 2.20 28.18 -17.39
CA LEU A 234 2.55 27.82 -16.02
C LEU A 234 4.07 27.84 -15.84
N ASN A 235 4.55 28.53 -14.81
CA ASN A 235 5.94 28.45 -14.36
C ASN A 235 6.10 27.18 -13.50
N THR A 236 6.67 26.14 -14.10
CA THR A 236 6.97 24.87 -13.41
C THR A 236 8.48 24.69 -13.27
N ASN A 237 8.94 23.67 -12.55
CA ASN A 237 10.37 23.33 -12.47
C ASN A 237 10.95 22.75 -13.79
N LEU A 238 10.14 22.71 -14.86
CA LEU A 238 10.63 22.43 -16.21
C LEU A 238 11.26 23.71 -16.78
N PRO A 239 12.46 23.67 -17.36
CA PRO A 239 13.01 24.80 -18.09
C PRO A 239 12.07 25.16 -19.25
N ASP A 240 11.76 26.44 -19.45
CA ASP A 240 10.78 27.02 -20.39
C ASP A 240 9.27 26.86 -20.06
N SER A 241 8.48 27.82 -20.55
CA SER A 241 7.03 27.88 -20.34
C SER A 241 6.29 26.69 -21.00
N VAL A 242 5.57 25.92 -20.20
CA VAL A 242 4.59 24.93 -20.67
C VAL A 242 3.22 25.61 -20.72
N LEU A 243 2.54 25.53 -21.87
CA LEU A 243 1.18 26.00 -22.02
C LEU A 243 0.22 24.94 -21.46
N VAL A 244 -0.68 25.35 -20.57
CA VAL A 244 -1.68 24.47 -20.00
C VAL A 244 -3.04 24.82 -20.57
N LYS A 245 -3.70 23.83 -21.16
CA LYS A 245 -5.07 23.92 -21.66
C LYS A 245 -5.96 22.98 -20.89
N VAL A 246 -7.12 23.47 -20.46
CA VAL A 246 -8.11 22.67 -19.72
C VAL A 246 -9.30 22.43 -20.63
N TYR A 247 -9.69 21.16 -20.75
CA TYR A 247 -10.81 20.72 -21.57
C TYR A 247 -11.87 20.12 -20.64
N ARG A 248 -13.10 20.62 -20.70
CA ARG A 248 -14.22 20.08 -19.94
C ARG A 248 -14.98 19.06 -20.79
N GLU A 249 -15.10 17.83 -20.30
CA GLU A 249 -15.97 16.81 -20.86
C GLU A 249 -17.42 17.13 -20.50
N VAL A 250 -18.28 17.27 -21.51
CA VAL A 250 -19.70 17.54 -21.32
C VAL A 250 -20.42 16.24 -20.96
N GLY A 251 -21.35 16.30 -20.02
CA GLY A 251 -22.07 15.13 -19.48
C GLY A 251 -21.46 14.60 -18.18
N THR A 252 -20.15 14.69 -18.00
CA THR A 252 -19.46 14.27 -16.77
C THR A 252 -18.93 15.42 -15.92
N ASP A 253 -18.82 16.62 -16.51
CA ASP A 253 -18.14 17.79 -15.93
C ASP A 253 -16.66 17.52 -15.55
N LEU A 254 -16.05 16.46 -16.10
CA LEU A 254 -14.64 16.17 -15.87
C LEU A 254 -13.75 17.13 -16.65
N GLU A 255 -12.79 17.73 -15.95
CA GLU A 255 -11.80 18.60 -16.58
C GLU A 255 -10.51 17.79 -16.86
N HIS A 256 -10.14 17.67 -18.12
CA HIS A 256 -8.90 17.09 -18.62
C HIS A 256 -7.87 18.19 -18.86
N VAL A 257 -6.59 17.85 -18.79
CA VAL A 257 -5.51 18.84 -18.94
C VAL A 257 -4.58 18.43 -20.07
N ALA A 258 -4.25 19.36 -20.98
CA ALA A 258 -3.18 19.20 -21.94
C ALA A 258 -2.01 20.13 -21.57
N LEU A 259 -0.84 19.55 -21.37
CA LEU A 259 0.43 20.25 -21.17
C LEU A 259 1.16 20.30 -22.51
N VAL A 260 1.32 21.47 -23.09
CA VAL A 260 1.92 21.69 -24.41
C VAL A 260 3.25 22.42 -24.26
N LYS A 261 4.33 21.80 -24.75
CA LYS A 261 5.67 22.38 -24.81
C LYS A 261 5.97 22.75 -26.26
N GLY A 262 6.38 24.00 -26.48
CA GLY A 262 6.69 24.54 -27.80
C GLY A 262 5.45 24.70 -28.71
N ASP A 263 5.69 25.09 -29.97
CA ASP A 263 4.65 25.12 -31.00
C ASP A 263 4.49 23.73 -31.63
N ILE A 264 3.31 23.13 -31.50
CA ILE A 264 3.00 21.78 -31.98
C ILE A 264 2.08 21.77 -33.22
N ALA A 265 1.51 22.92 -33.60
CA ALA A 265 0.52 22.99 -34.67
C ALA A 265 1.16 22.64 -36.02
N ASN A 266 0.50 21.77 -36.79
CA ASN A 266 0.93 21.28 -38.10
C ASN A 266 2.32 20.63 -38.14
N LYS A 267 2.94 20.32 -36.99
CA LYS A 267 4.23 19.63 -36.94
C LYS A 267 4.05 18.11 -37.06
N PRO A 268 4.93 17.42 -37.79
CA PRO A 268 4.97 15.96 -37.80
C PRO A 268 5.63 15.43 -36.52
N ASP A 269 5.32 14.18 -36.19
CA ASP A 269 5.99 13.38 -35.16
C ASP A 269 6.05 14.03 -33.77
N VAL A 270 5.01 14.80 -33.41
CA VAL A 270 4.94 15.48 -32.11
C VAL A 270 4.94 14.44 -30.98
N LEU A 271 5.93 14.51 -30.10
CA LEU A 271 6.06 13.57 -28.99
C LEU A 271 4.87 13.72 -28.03
N THR A 272 4.07 12.66 -27.93
CA THR A 272 2.74 12.73 -27.31
C THR A 272 2.57 11.67 -26.24
N ARG A 273 2.09 12.05 -25.05
CA ARG A 273 1.73 11.12 -23.98
C ARG A 273 0.27 11.31 -23.59
N VAL A 274 -0.57 10.29 -23.82
CA VAL A 274 -1.90 10.21 -23.21
C VAL A 274 -1.75 9.51 -21.85
N HIS A 275 -1.83 10.25 -20.75
CA HIS A 275 -1.63 9.74 -19.39
C HIS A 275 -2.97 9.54 -18.67
N SER A 276 -3.22 8.35 -18.14
CA SER A 276 -4.39 8.08 -17.29
C SER A 276 -4.10 8.52 -15.86
N VAL A 277 -4.97 9.34 -15.27
CA VAL A 277 -4.83 9.77 -13.86
C VAL A 277 -4.67 8.58 -12.93
N CYS A 278 -3.74 8.72 -11.99
CA CYS A 278 -3.54 7.79 -10.89
C CYS A 278 -3.12 8.59 -9.67
N LEU A 279 -4.05 9.09 -8.87
CA LEU A 279 -3.76 9.93 -7.70
C LEU A 279 -2.71 9.29 -6.79
N THR A 280 -2.86 7.99 -6.51
CA THR A 280 -1.92 7.26 -5.67
C THR A 280 -0.51 7.21 -6.26
N GLY A 281 -0.37 7.09 -7.58
CA GLY A 281 0.94 7.00 -8.26
C GLY A 281 1.53 8.35 -8.60
N ASP A 282 0.73 9.25 -9.17
CA ASP A 282 1.15 10.54 -9.72
C ASP A 282 1.39 11.58 -8.61
N VAL A 283 0.58 11.58 -7.53
CA VAL A 283 0.66 12.58 -6.45
C VAL A 283 1.27 12.00 -5.18
N PHE A 284 0.84 10.81 -4.76
CA PHE A 284 1.36 10.17 -3.53
C PHE A 284 2.55 9.25 -3.77
N HIS A 285 3.05 9.15 -5.00
CA HIS A 285 4.25 8.39 -5.35
C HIS A 285 4.19 6.91 -4.91
N SER A 286 2.99 6.30 -4.98
CA SER A 286 2.77 4.91 -4.58
C SER A 286 3.66 3.96 -5.39
N LEU A 287 4.41 3.12 -4.69
CA LEU A 287 5.29 2.10 -5.28
C LEU A 287 4.52 0.86 -5.77
N ARG A 288 3.19 0.83 -5.69
CA ARG A 288 2.36 -0.31 -6.12
C ARG A 288 2.09 -0.35 -7.62
N CYS A 289 2.21 0.79 -8.29
CA CYS A 289 2.07 0.89 -9.73
C CYS A 289 3.22 1.70 -10.33
N ASP A 290 3.31 1.69 -11.66
CA ASP A 290 4.32 2.40 -12.43
C ASP A 290 3.84 3.77 -12.96
N CYS A 291 2.62 4.21 -12.59
CA CYS A 291 2.01 5.41 -13.18
C CYS A 291 2.84 6.70 -12.91
N GLY A 292 3.25 6.94 -11.67
CA GLY A 292 4.04 8.12 -11.30
C GLY A 292 5.39 8.18 -12.01
N PRO A 293 6.22 7.12 -11.95
CA PRO A 293 7.47 7.06 -12.71
C PRO A 293 7.27 7.24 -14.22
N GLN A 294 6.21 6.67 -14.80
CA GLN A 294 5.89 6.87 -16.23
C GLN A 294 5.51 8.32 -16.55
N LEU A 295 4.78 9.01 -15.67
CA LEU A 295 4.46 10.43 -15.84
C LEU A 295 5.74 11.27 -15.87
N GLN A 296 6.63 11.06 -14.90
CA GLN A 296 7.90 11.78 -14.81
C GLN A 296 8.80 11.53 -16.02
N ALA A 297 8.93 10.27 -16.45
CA ALA A 297 9.74 9.91 -17.61
C ALA A 297 9.17 10.51 -18.91
N ALA A 298 7.85 10.51 -19.09
CA ALA A 298 7.22 11.14 -20.25
C ALA A 298 7.44 12.65 -20.29
N LEU A 299 7.28 13.33 -19.15
CA LEU A 299 7.54 14.77 -19.04
C LEU A 299 9.01 15.10 -19.34
N ALA A 300 9.97 14.31 -18.82
CA ALA A 300 11.38 14.49 -19.10
C ALA A 300 11.73 14.30 -20.59
N GLN A 301 11.12 13.31 -21.26
CA GLN A 301 11.32 13.10 -22.70
C GLN A 301 10.71 14.23 -23.54
N ILE A 302 9.52 14.72 -23.19
CA ILE A 302 8.89 15.88 -23.86
C ILE A 302 9.74 17.14 -23.68
N ASP A 303 10.28 17.34 -22.48
CA ASP A 303 11.14 18.48 -22.18
C ASP A 303 12.45 18.40 -22.99
N THR A 304 13.09 17.23 -23.00
CA THR A 304 14.31 16.98 -23.80
C THR A 304 14.08 17.19 -25.30
N ALA A 305 12.89 16.83 -25.80
CA ALA A 305 12.53 17.04 -27.21
C ALA A 305 12.23 18.51 -27.55
N GLY A 306 12.00 19.38 -26.56
CA GLY A 306 11.68 20.81 -26.73
C GLY A 306 10.30 21.09 -27.36
N CYS A 307 9.60 20.07 -27.85
CA CYS A 307 8.31 20.17 -28.52
C CYS A 307 7.49 18.89 -28.26
N GLY A 308 6.30 19.01 -27.66
CA GLY A 308 5.48 17.85 -27.35
C GLY A 308 4.22 18.16 -26.55
N VAL A 309 3.39 17.14 -26.33
CA VAL A 309 2.13 17.26 -25.59
C VAL A 309 1.90 16.09 -24.63
N LEU A 310 1.51 16.40 -23.40
CA LEU A 310 0.99 15.42 -22.45
C LEU A 310 -0.50 15.70 -22.19
N VAL A 311 -1.37 14.76 -22.54
CA VAL A 311 -2.80 14.78 -22.22
C VAL A 311 -3.03 14.00 -20.94
N TYR A 312 -3.35 14.70 -19.85
CA TYR A 312 -3.65 14.15 -18.54
C TYR A 312 -5.16 13.89 -18.42
N MET A 313 -5.54 12.62 -18.57
CA MET A 313 -6.91 12.16 -18.61
C MET A 313 -7.45 11.95 -17.20
N ARG A 314 -8.42 12.77 -16.79
CA ARG A 314 -9.22 12.55 -15.57
C ARG A 314 -10.31 11.49 -15.83
N GLY A 315 -10.94 10.99 -14.78
CA GLY A 315 -11.92 9.88 -14.86
C GLY A 315 -11.31 8.47 -14.95
N HIS A 316 -10.03 8.33 -15.32
CA HIS A 316 -9.37 7.02 -15.51
C HIS A 316 -8.87 6.33 -14.22
N GLU A 317 -9.20 6.87 -13.05
CA GLU A 317 -8.70 6.36 -11.77
C GLU A 317 -9.12 4.89 -11.55
N GLY A 318 -8.19 4.06 -11.11
CA GLY A 318 -8.45 2.64 -10.87
C GLY A 318 -8.81 1.81 -12.11
N ARG A 319 -8.49 2.29 -13.32
CA ARG A 319 -9.02 1.75 -14.59
C ARG A 319 -10.50 2.08 -14.82
N GLY A 320 -10.95 3.26 -14.37
CA GLY A 320 -12.31 3.76 -14.57
C GLY A 320 -13.30 3.41 -13.45
N ILE A 321 -12.92 2.57 -12.48
CA ILE A 321 -13.79 2.21 -11.34
C ILE A 321 -13.80 3.27 -10.22
N GLY A 322 -12.93 4.28 -10.30
CA GLY A 322 -12.80 5.36 -9.32
C GLY A 322 -11.90 5.02 -8.12
N LEU A 323 -11.50 6.06 -7.38
CA LEU A 323 -10.53 5.95 -6.28
C LEU A 323 -10.99 5.02 -5.16
N GLY A 324 -12.25 5.15 -4.72
CA GLY A 324 -12.78 4.34 -3.62
C GLY A 324 -12.73 2.84 -3.92
N ASN A 325 -13.13 2.43 -5.12
CA ASN A 325 -13.10 1.03 -5.54
C ASN A 325 -11.68 0.53 -5.80
N LYS A 326 -10.79 1.39 -6.29
CA LYS A 326 -9.36 1.07 -6.37
C LYS A 326 -8.77 0.71 -5.01
N ILE A 327 -9.10 1.45 -3.95
CA ILE A 327 -8.63 1.13 -2.59
C ILE A 327 -9.24 -0.19 -2.09
N LYS A 328 -10.51 -0.49 -2.40
CA LYS A 328 -11.11 -1.80 -2.11
C LYS A 328 -10.41 -2.93 -2.87
N ALA A 329 -10.07 -2.72 -4.15
CA ALA A 329 -9.34 -3.69 -4.95
C ALA A 329 -7.96 -3.96 -4.34
N TYR A 330 -7.27 -2.94 -3.84
CA TYR A 330 -6.02 -3.13 -3.08
C TYR A 330 -6.20 -3.97 -1.82
N ALA A 331 -7.31 -3.82 -1.09
CA ALA A 331 -7.60 -4.66 0.07
C ALA A 331 -7.86 -6.12 -0.34
N GLN A 332 -8.61 -6.36 -1.43
CA GLN A 332 -8.86 -7.70 -1.97
C GLN A 332 -7.58 -8.39 -2.44
N GLN A 333 -6.70 -7.67 -3.15
CA GLN A 333 -5.36 -8.16 -3.53
C GLN A 333 -4.56 -8.62 -2.31
N GLN A 334 -4.64 -7.88 -1.19
CA GLN A 334 -3.93 -8.23 0.05
C GLN A 334 -4.54 -9.41 0.79
N GLN A 335 -5.86 -9.47 0.87
CA GLN A 335 -6.59 -10.50 1.62
C GLN A 335 -6.61 -11.85 0.89
N HIS A 336 -6.65 -11.82 -0.45
CA HIS A 336 -6.91 -13.00 -1.27
C HIS A 336 -5.81 -13.29 -2.32
N ARG A 337 -4.71 -12.51 -2.34
CA ARG A 337 -3.59 -12.64 -3.30
C ARG A 337 -4.02 -12.60 -4.77
N LEU A 338 -5.10 -11.88 -5.06
CA LEU A 338 -5.59 -11.66 -6.41
C LEU A 338 -4.69 -10.66 -7.14
N ASP A 339 -4.54 -10.80 -8.46
CA ASP A 339 -3.98 -9.73 -9.28
C ASP A 339 -4.97 -8.55 -9.42
N THR A 340 -4.57 -7.48 -10.11
CA THR A 340 -5.43 -6.29 -10.22
C THR A 340 -6.71 -6.51 -11.01
N TYR A 341 -6.68 -7.40 -12.00
CA TYR A 341 -7.85 -7.69 -12.82
C TYR A 341 -8.81 -8.60 -12.05
N GLN A 342 -8.28 -9.64 -11.40
CA GLN A 342 -9.02 -10.55 -10.53
C GLN A 342 -9.65 -9.83 -9.34
N ALA A 343 -8.97 -8.84 -8.76
CA ALA A 343 -9.51 -8.04 -7.67
C ALA A 343 -10.65 -7.10 -8.11
N ASN A 344 -10.60 -6.60 -9.34
CA ASN A 344 -11.70 -5.82 -9.92
C ASN A 344 -12.90 -6.73 -10.21
N GLU A 345 -12.67 -7.90 -10.80
CA GLU A 345 -13.70 -8.92 -11.04
C GLU A 345 -14.34 -9.39 -9.73
N SER A 346 -13.54 -9.63 -8.68
CA SER A 346 -14.08 -10.03 -7.37
C SER A 346 -14.93 -8.95 -6.69
N LEU A 347 -14.80 -7.70 -7.12
CA LEU A 347 -15.60 -6.57 -6.67
C LEU A 347 -16.78 -6.26 -7.61
N GLY A 348 -17.01 -7.10 -8.64
CA GLY A 348 -18.10 -6.94 -9.59
C GLY A 348 -17.85 -5.89 -10.68
N PHE A 349 -16.60 -5.50 -10.93
CA PHE A 349 -16.25 -4.53 -11.97
C PHE A 349 -15.57 -5.20 -13.17
N PRO A 350 -15.80 -4.69 -14.40
CA PRO A 350 -15.02 -5.09 -15.57
C PRO A 350 -13.52 -4.86 -15.42
N SER A 351 -12.74 -5.62 -16.18
CA SER A 351 -11.28 -5.65 -16.09
C SER A 351 -10.60 -4.30 -16.43
N ASP A 352 -11.21 -3.50 -17.31
CA ASP A 352 -10.81 -2.13 -17.66
C ASP A 352 -12.02 -1.37 -18.21
N LEU A 353 -12.35 -0.21 -17.64
CA LEU A 353 -13.46 0.65 -18.09
C LEU A 353 -12.97 1.93 -18.78
N ARG A 354 -11.67 2.02 -19.10
CA ARG A 354 -11.11 3.26 -19.66
C ARG A 354 -11.37 3.36 -21.16
N THR A 355 -11.78 4.55 -21.56
CA THR A 355 -12.01 5.00 -22.93
C THR A 355 -10.95 6.06 -23.28
N TYR A 356 -10.65 6.32 -24.55
CA TYR A 356 -9.56 7.25 -24.94
C TYR A 356 -9.94 8.25 -26.05
N GLU A 357 -11.21 8.25 -26.46
CA GLU A 357 -11.81 9.07 -27.51
C GLU A 357 -11.70 10.56 -27.17
N ILE A 358 -11.85 10.92 -25.89
CA ILE A 358 -11.62 12.29 -25.41
C ILE A 358 -10.18 12.74 -25.68
N ALA A 359 -9.19 11.84 -25.57
CA ALA A 359 -7.80 12.20 -25.89
C ALA A 359 -7.63 12.45 -27.40
N ASP A 360 -8.34 11.72 -28.25
CA ASP A 360 -8.38 11.95 -29.70
C ASP A 360 -8.97 13.33 -30.04
N ALA A 361 -10.10 13.70 -29.42
CA ALA A 361 -10.70 15.02 -29.57
C ALA A 361 -9.77 16.16 -29.11
N ILE A 362 -9.13 15.99 -27.94
CA ILE A 362 -8.16 16.97 -27.41
C ILE A 362 -7.00 17.13 -28.39
N LEU A 363 -6.37 16.04 -28.83
CA LEU A 363 -5.23 16.10 -29.75
C LEU A 363 -5.64 16.68 -31.12
N HIS A 364 -6.83 16.35 -31.62
CA HIS A 364 -7.35 16.91 -32.87
C HIS A 364 -7.54 18.43 -32.77
N SER A 365 -8.03 18.93 -31.64
CA SER A 365 -8.15 20.39 -31.39
C SER A 365 -6.79 21.11 -31.38
N LEU A 366 -5.72 20.40 -31.00
CA LEU A 366 -4.34 20.92 -30.98
C LEU A 366 -3.67 20.89 -32.36
N ARG A 367 -4.27 20.18 -33.32
CA ARG A 367 -3.89 20.12 -34.74
C ARG A 367 -2.41 19.76 -35.02
N PRO A 368 -1.81 18.73 -34.40
CA PRO A 368 -0.53 18.20 -34.89
C PRO A 368 -0.74 17.52 -36.27
N ALA A 369 0.27 17.53 -37.15
CA ALA A 369 0.19 16.80 -38.41
C ALA A 369 0.32 15.28 -38.21
N SER A 370 1.13 14.86 -37.25
CA SER A 370 1.17 13.49 -36.73
C SER A 370 1.75 13.44 -35.32
N VAL A 371 1.51 12.35 -34.60
CA VAL A 371 2.01 12.14 -33.22
C VAL A 371 2.88 10.89 -33.09
N CYS A 372 3.99 11.04 -32.37
CA CYS A 372 4.78 9.92 -31.85
C CYS A 372 4.28 9.59 -30.44
N LEU A 373 3.46 8.55 -30.30
CA LEU A 373 2.74 8.25 -29.07
C LEU A 373 3.57 7.41 -28.09
N LEU A 374 3.84 7.96 -26.90
CA LEU A 374 4.47 7.29 -25.76
C LEU A 374 3.46 6.44 -24.97
N THR A 375 3.31 5.15 -25.29
CA THR A 375 2.35 4.27 -24.59
C THR A 375 2.76 2.80 -24.57
N ASN A 376 2.42 2.10 -23.48
CA ASN A 376 2.48 0.63 -23.41
C ASN A 376 1.09 -0.01 -23.60
N ASN A 377 0.02 0.80 -23.55
CA ASN A 377 -1.33 0.31 -23.71
C ASN A 377 -1.68 0.23 -25.21
N PRO A 378 -1.95 -0.97 -25.77
CA PRO A 378 -2.25 -1.17 -27.19
C PRO A 378 -3.61 -0.60 -27.62
N LEU A 379 -4.50 -0.27 -26.68
CA LEU A 379 -5.80 0.34 -26.99
C LEU A 379 -5.70 1.83 -27.33
N LYS A 380 -4.65 2.53 -26.87
CA LYS A 380 -4.52 3.98 -27.10
C LYS A 380 -4.26 4.33 -28.56
N PRO A 381 -3.35 3.66 -29.29
CA PRO A 381 -3.16 3.93 -30.71
C PRO A 381 -4.45 3.70 -31.52
N THR A 382 -5.22 2.65 -31.23
CA THR A 382 -6.45 2.31 -31.95
C THR A 382 -7.60 3.27 -31.65
N ALA A 383 -7.59 3.95 -30.49
CA ALA A 383 -8.63 4.90 -30.10
C ALA A 383 -8.41 6.32 -30.66
N LEU A 384 -7.23 6.63 -31.22
CA LEU A 384 -6.92 7.93 -31.84
C LEU A 384 -7.31 7.93 -33.32
N ALA A 385 -8.60 8.03 -33.62
CA ALA A 385 -9.11 7.93 -35.00
C ALA A 385 -8.93 9.23 -35.82
N ARG A 386 -8.96 10.40 -35.19
CA ARG A 386 -8.93 11.73 -35.84
C ARG A 386 -7.52 12.31 -35.94
N VAL A 387 -6.55 11.74 -35.24
CA VAL A 387 -5.15 12.17 -35.26
C VAL A 387 -4.25 11.07 -35.79
N ARG A 388 -3.42 11.40 -36.77
CA ARG A 388 -2.48 10.44 -37.36
C ARG A 388 -1.39 10.07 -36.34
N VAL A 389 -1.41 8.82 -35.87
CA VAL A 389 -0.30 8.23 -35.11
C VAL A 389 0.77 7.77 -36.09
N SER A 390 1.94 8.41 -36.09
CA SER A 390 3.05 8.03 -37.00
C SER A 390 3.91 6.93 -36.40
N HIS A 391 4.16 6.98 -35.09
CA HIS A 391 4.99 6.01 -34.37
C HIS A 391 4.40 5.75 -32.98
N VAL A 392 4.56 4.52 -32.48
CA VAL A 392 4.26 4.17 -31.09
C VAL A 392 5.57 3.79 -30.41
N LYS A 393 5.99 4.58 -29.42
CA LYS A 393 7.16 4.28 -28.61
C LYS A 393 6.71 3.77 -27.24
N GLN A 394 7.27 2.64 -26.84
CA GLN A 394 6.97 2.08 -25.52
C GLN A 394 7.74 2.83 -24.43
N LEU A 395 7.03 3.19 -23.37
CA LEU A 395 7.59 3.82 -22.17
C LEU A 395 7.64 2.79 -21.05
N ARG A 396 8.50 1.78 -21.20
CA ARG A 396 8.72 0.74 -20.19
C ARG A 396 9.74 1.22 -19.17
N LEU A 397 9.38 1.13 -17.90
CA LEU A 397 10.27 1.41 -16.78
C LEU A 397 10.48 0.12 -15.98
N ALA A 398 11.66 -0.03 -15.40
CA ALA A 398 11.93 -1.16 -14.52
C ALA A 398 10.97 -1.14 -13.32
N PRO A 399 10.25 -2.23 -13.04
CA PRO A 399 9.34 -2.26 -11.90
C PRO A 399 10.10 -2.26 -10.57
N SER A 400 9.58 -1.55 -9.58
CA SER A 400 9.99 -1.73 -8.18
C SER A 400 9.50 -3.08 -7.63
N LEU A 401 10.07 -3.57 -6.53
CA LEU A 401 9.59 -4.78 -5.83
C LEU A 401 8.09 -4.78 -5.57
N THR A 402 7.58 -3.60 -5.19
CA THR A 402 6.19 -3.43 -4.76
C THR A 402 5.25 -3.41 -5.97
N SER A 403 5.73 -2.94 -7.12
CA SER A 403 4.97 -2.86 -8.36
C SER A 403 5.21 -4.04 -9.31
N ALA A 404 6.21 -4.91 -9.06
CA ALA A 404 6.60 -5.97 -9.99
C ALA A 404 5.42 -6.84 -10.41
N ALA A 405 4.73 -7.48 -9.46
CA ALA A 405 3.55 -8.30 -9.74
C ALA A 405 2.48 -7.54 -10.54
N TYR A 406 2.24 -6.27 -10.20
CA TYR A 406 1.30 -5.40 -10.91
C TYR A 406 1.72 -5.13 -12.36
N VAL A 407 2.97 -4.70 -12.57
CA VAL A 407 3.50 -4.32 -13.89
C VAL A 407 3.56 -5.52 -14.81
N LEU A 408 3.86 -6.71 -14.28
CA LEU A 408 3.91 -7.95 -15.06
C LEU A 408 2.51 -8.42 -15.46
N ALA A 409 1.56 -8.43 -14.53
CA ALA A 409 0.17 -8.75 -14.84
C ALA A 409 -0.41 -7.77 -15.88
N LYS A 410 -0.09 -6.48 -15.74
CA LYS A 410 -0.42 -5.45 -16.73
C LYS A 410 0.24 -5.73 -18.08
N HIS A 411 1.53 -6.05 -18.10
CA HIS A 411 2.26 -6.32 -19.35
C HIS A 411 1.72 -7.55 -20.09
N LYS A 412 1.51 -8.66 -19.38
CA LYS A 412 0.91 -9.88 -19.94
C LYS A 412 -0.43 -9.57 -20.60
N ARG A 413 -1.29 -8.81 -19.91
CA ARG A 413 -2.59 -8.43 -20.45
C ARG A 413 -2.48 -7.50 -21.66
N GLU A 414 -1.55 -6.55 -21.65
CA GLU A 414 -1.25 -5.69 -22.81
C GLU A 414 -0.79 -6.53 -24.02
N GLN A 415 0.00 -7.59 -23.83
CA GLN A 415 0.39 -8.51 -24.90
C GLN A 415 -0.78 -9.34 -25.44
N GLU A 416 -1.64 -9.84 -24.55
CA GLU A 416 -2.86 -10.57 -24.94
C GLU A 416 -3.76 -9.70 -25.82
N ILE A 417 -4.03 -8.46 -25.38
CA ILE A 417 -4.83 -7.49 -26.15
C ILE A 417 -4.16 -7.16 -27.48
N ALA A 418 -2.85 -6.90 -27.50
CA ALA A 418 -2.12 -6.63 -28.75
C ALA A 418 -2.14 -7.81 -29.72
N THR A 419 -2.18 -9.04 -29.21
CA THR A 419 -2.28 -10.27 -30.02
C THR A 419 -3.68 -10.44 -30.58
N ALA A 420 -4.72 -10.23 -29.75
CA ALA A 420 -6.11 -10.24 -30.18
C ALA A 420 -6.36 -9.21 -31.28
N LEU A 421 -5.93 -7.96 -31.10
CA LEU A 421 -6.06 -6.89 -32.09
C LEU A 421 -5.37 -7.23 -33.42
N ARG A 422 -4.22 -7.91 -33.39
CA ARG A 422 -3.53 -8.38 -34.61
C ARG A 422 -4.30 -9.48 -35.34
N SER A 423 -4.99 -10.35 -34.62
CA SER A 423 -5.80 -11.43 -35.21
C SER A 423 -7.10 -10.94 -35.86
N THR A 424 -7.68 -9.84 -35.38
CA THR A 424 -8.94 -9.27 -35.91
C THR A 424 -8.74 -8.54 -37.25
N VAL A 425 -7.51 -8.13 -37.60
CA VAL A 425 -7.20 -7.33 -38.80
C VAL A 425 -7.02 -8.18 -40.08
N VAL A 426 -7.12 -9.50 -40.01
CA VAL A 426 -6.96 -10.39 -41.19
C VAL A 426 -8.19 -10.40 -42.12
N GLY A 427 -9.24 -9.62 -41.83
CA GLY A 427 -10.51 -9.63 -42.56
C GLY A 427 -10.92 -8.36 -43.33
N GLY A 428 -10.08 -7.34 -43.46
CA GLY A 428 -10.44 -6.11 -44.17
C GLY A 428 -9.23 -5.25 -44.55
N SER A 429 -9.28 -4.62 -45.73
CA SER A 429 -8.19 -3.91 -46.43
C SER A 429 -7.16 -3.22 -45.52
N ALA A 430 -5.92 -3.73 -45.56
CA ALA A 430 -4.79 -3.34 -44.72
C ALA A 430 -3.76 -2.47 -45.47
N GLY A 431 -3.10 -1.58 -44.73
CA GLY A 431 -1.88 -0.89 -45.16
C GLY A 431 -1.06 -0.35 -43.97
N ASP A 432 -1.63 0.54 -43.15
CA ASP A 432 -0.79 1.40 -42.30
C ASP A 432 -0.70 1.01 -40.81
N LEU A 433 -1.69 0.33 -40.21
CA LEU A 433 -1.66 0.06 -38.75
C LEU A 433 -0.79 -1.15 -38.34
N ALA A 434 -0.61 -2.16 -39.20
CA ALA A 434 0.14 -3.37 -38.86
C ALA A 434 1.66 -3.14 -38.79
N ALA A 435 2.18 -2.17 -39.54
CA ALA A 435 3.60 -1.82 -39.55
C ALA A 435 4.05 -1.05 -38.30
N ILE A 436 3.15 -0.27 -37.69
CA ILE A 436 3.47 0.65 -36.57
C ILE A 436 3.71 -0.11 -35.24
N VAL A 437 3.18 -1.33 -35.10
CA VAL A 437 3.31 -2.15 -33.87
C VAL A 437 4.55 -3.07 -33.92
N ALA A 438 5.26 -3.14 -35.05
CA ALA A 438 6.31 -4.14 -35.29
C ALA A 438 7.76 -3.64 -35.13
N ASP A 439 8.00 -2.34 -34.93
CA ASP A 439 9.35 -1.78 -34.99
C ASP A 439 10.01 -1.68 -33.60
N ASP A 440 10.65 -2.78 -33.18
CA ASP A 440 11.40 -2.90 -31.91
C ASP A 440 12.92 -2.61 -32.08
N ASN A 441 13.38 -2.01 -33.18
CA ASN A 441 14.81 -1.85 -33.46
C ASN A 441 15.19 -0.46 -33.99
N CYS A 442 15.09 0.57 -33.15
CA CYS A 442 15.81 1.82 -33.38
C CYS A 442 17.08 1.86 -32.51
N LYS A 443 18.23 1.54 -33.11
CA LYS A 443 19.55 1.68 -32.49
C LYS A 443 19.84 3.16 -32.25
N ASP A 444 19.97 3.55 -30.98
CA ASP A 444 20.53 4.84 -30.58
C ASP A 444 21.93 5.01 -31.20
N THR A 445 22.04 5.98 -32.10
CA THR A 445 23.32 6.46 -32.60
C THR A 445 24.02 7.24 -31.49
N ARG A 446 25.06 6.63 -30.91
CA ARG A 446 26.00 7.35 -30.03
C ARG A 446 26.71 8.40 -30.87
N ASN A 447 26.46 9.67 -30.57
CA ASN A 447 27.39 10.76 -30.87
C ASN A 447 28.73 10.42 -30.22
N ASN A 448 29.74 10.17 -31.04
CA ASN A 448 31.12 10.12 -30.59
C ASN A 448 31.84 11.27 -31.31
N ASP A 449 32.41 12.15 -30.49
CA ASP A 449 33.13 13.34 -30.91
C ASP A 449 34.29 13.02 -31.84
N GLY A 450 34.53 13.97 -32.75
CA GLY A 450 35.43 13.83 -33.86
C GLY A 450 36.91 13.72 -33.47
N SER A 451 37.61 12.88 -34.23
CA SER A 451 39.00 13.11 -34.57
C SER A 451 39.25 12.62 -36.00
N SER A 452 39.55 13.60 -36.85
CA SER A 452 40.24 13.52 -38.14
C SER A 452 40.93 12.19 -38.49
N SER A 453 40.63 11.65 -39.67
CA SER A 453 41.63 11.50 -40.74
C SER A 453 41.03 10.91 -42.02
N SER A 454 41.43 11.53 -43.12
CA SER A 454 41.41 11.08 -44.51
C SER A 454 41.37 9.57 -44.76
N ASN A 455 40.50 9.13 -45.68
CA ASN A 455 40.99 8.53 -46.92
C ASN A 455 39.93 8.37 -48.01
N ASN A 456 40.35 8.72 -49.23
CA ASN A 456 39.77 8.39 -50.52
C ASN A 456 39.47 6.89 -50.66
N ASN A 457 38.36 6.53 -51.31
CA ASN A 457 38.45 6.04 -52.70
C ASN A 457 37.08 5.79 -53.35
N ASN A 458 37.03 6.24 -54.61
CA ASN A 458 36.17 5.83 -55.71
C ASN A 458 35.75 4.35 -55.69
N ASN A 459 34.50 4.06 -56.06
CA ASN A 459 34.25 3.66 -57.45
C ASN A 459 32.76 3.66 -57.86
N ASN A 460 32.58 4.22 -59.05
CA ASN A 460 31.49 4.09 -60.00
C ASN A 460 30.88 2.67 -60.08
N SER A 461 29.57 2.56 -60.32
CA SER A 461 29.06 2.30 -61.68
C SER A 461 27.56 1.95 -61.71
N SER A 462 26.92 2.39 -62.80
CA SER A 462 25.63 1.97 -63.39
C SER A 462 24.37 2.24 -62.54
N GLY A 463 23.43 3.09 -62.94
CA GLY A 463 22.99 3.43 -64.29
C GLY A 463 21.77 2.59 -64.64
N ASN A 464 20.58 3.13 -64.42
CA ASN A 464 19.45 2.89 -65.31
C ASN A 464 18.53 4.11 -65.32
N ARG A 465 18.41 4.66 -66.53
CA ARG A 465 17.67 5.84 -66.93
C ARG A 465 16.43 5.31 -67.65
N CYS A 466 15.24 5.73 -67.26
CA CYS A 466 14.11 5.78 -68.18
C CYS A 466 13.53 7.20 -68.13
N VAL A 467 13.53 7.78 -69.31
CA VAL A 467 13.10 9.12 -69.71
C VAL A 467 11.58 9.12 -69.87
N VAL A 468 10.92 10.20 -69.46
CA VAL A 468 9.86 10.80 -70.28
C VAL A 468 10.01 12.32 -70.18
N ASP A 469 9.90 12.93 -71.34
CA ASP A 469 10.23 14.28 -71.76
C ASP A 469 9.42 15.43 -71.14
N GLU A 470 10.03 16.60 -71.34
CA GLU A 470 9.59 17.98 -71.26
C GLU A 470 8.20 18.20 -71.93
N ASP A 471 7.46 19.29 -71.71
CA ASP A 471 7.81 20.58 -72.30
C ASP A 471 6.85 21.73 -71.94
N HIS A 472 7.39 22.95 -72.11
CA HIS A 472 6.76 24.26 -72.36
C HIS A 472 6.36 25.14 -71.15
N LEU A 473 7.14 26.18 -70.84
CA LEU A 473 7.27 27.51 -71.50
C LEU A 473 6.08 28.45 -71.22
N HIS A 474 6.29 29.47 -70.36
CA HIS A 474 6.50 30.83 -70.88
C HIS A 474 7.03 31.82 -69.83
N ASP A 475 8.01 32.55 -70.33
CA ASP A 475 8.85 33.62 -69.78
C ASP A 475 8.16 35.00 -69.76
N SER A 476 8.85 35.92 -69.09
CA SER A 476 8.97 37.37 -69.32
C SER A 476 8.17 38.28 -68.36
N SER A 477 8.81 38.96 -67.39
CA SER A 477 9.68 40.17 -67.50
C SER A 477 8.91 41.36 -66.84
N ARG A 478 9.43 42.39 -66.16
CA ARG A 478 10.77 42.99 -66.00
C ARG A 478 10.70 44.07 -64.89
N GLY A 479 11.77 44.17 -64.09
CA GLY A 479 12.44 45.40 -63.64
C GLY A 479 11.89 46.18 -62.43
N SER A 480 12.65 47.02 -61.73
CA SER A 480 14.09 47.25 -61.52
C SER A 480 14.22 48.41 -60.51
N THR A 481 15.37 48.53 -59.81
CA THR A 481 15.88 49.73 -59.07
C THR A 481 15.17 50.09 -57.75
N ALA A 482 15.79 50.59 -56.67
CA ALA A 482 17.17 50.92 -56.26
C ALA A 482 17.17 51.18 -54.73
N SER A 483 18.32 51.05 -54.06
CA SER A 483 18.58 51.62 -52.72
C SER A 483 18.85 53.15 -52.81
N PRO A 484 18.80 53.94 -51.71
CA PRO A 484 20.00 54.12 -50.87
C PRO A 484 19.80 54.49 -49.37
N ASN A 485 20.75 54.02 -48.53
CA ASN A 485 21.54 54.69 -47.46
C ASN A 485 20.98 55.65 -46.36
N THR A 486 21.54 55.42 -45.15
CA THR A 486 22.22 56.34 -44.17
C THR A 486 21.59 56.84 -42.85
N ASN A 487 22.36 56.59 -41.76
CA ASN A 487 22.66 57.37 -40.53
C ASN A 487 21.57 57.60 -39.46
N ALA A 488 21.82 57.82 -38.17
CA ALA A 488 22.86 57.52 -37.17
C ALA A 488 22.40 58.19 -35.83
N SER A 489 22.75 57.59 -34.68
CA SER A 489 22.98 58.21 -33.33
C SER A 489 21.85 58.92 -32.52
N SER A 490 21.56 58.33 -31.33
CA SER A 490 21.48 58.85 -29.91
C SER A 490 21.04 60.31 -29.58
N PRO A 491 20.80 60.76 -28.31
CA PRO A 491 20.96 60.15 -26.97
C PRO A 491 19.82 60.41 -25.91
N THR A 492 20.03 59.90 -24.69
CA THR A 492 19.38 60.17 -23.37
C THR A 492 19.62 61.60 -22.83
N PRO A 493 18.83 62.15 -21.86
CA PRO A 493 19.12 62.10 -20.38
C PRO A 493 17.84 62.14 -19.45
N ALA A 494 17.79 61.54 -18.24
CA ALA A 494 18.24 61.92 -16.87
C ALA A 494 17.34 62.84 -15.98
N SER A 495 16.97 62.31 -14.79
CA SER A 495 17.07 62.88 -13.42
C SER A 495 16.02 63.82 -12.75
N THR A 496 15.69 63.47 -11.47
CA THR A 496 15.51 64.30 -10.22
C THR A 496 14.09 64.78 -9.75
N PRO A 497 13.85 65.21 -8.46
CA PRO A 497 13.37 64.38 -7.30
C PRO A 497 12.41 65.12 -6.28
N VAL A 498 12.32 64.61 -5.02
CA VAL A 498 12.03 65.27 -3.70
C VAL A 498 10.60 65.16 -3.08
N ALA A 499 10.49 64.59 -1.86
CA ALA A 499 10.19 65.31 -0.60
C ALA A 499 9.87 64.38 0.60
N SER A 500 10.45 64.70 1.76
CA SER A 500 10.32 64.08 3.08
C SER A 500 9.64 65.04 4.07
N ILE A 501 8.86 64.56 5.05
CA ILE A 501 8.61 65.22 6.36
C ILE A 501 8.44 64.12 7.43
N GLY A 502 9.10 64.29 8.59
CA GLY A 502 9.05 63.37 9.75
C GLY A 502 8.34 63.94 10.98
N GLY A 503 8.39 63.17 12.08
CA GLY A 503 8.04 63.61 13.45
C GLY A 503 7.90 62.46 14.46
N ASP A 504 8.79 62.43 15.47
CA ASP A 504 8.75 61.61 16.70
C ASP A 504 7.70 62.12 17.71
N VAL A 505 7.12 61.25 18.57
CA VAL A 505 7.07 61.36 20.07
C VAL A 505 6.66 60.00 20.71
N SER A 506 7.29 59.65 21.84
CA SER A 506 7.07 58.55 22.79
C SER A 506 5.76 58.57 23.61
N GLY A 507 5.26 57.40 24.07
CA GLY A 507 4.29 57.32 25.19
C GLY A 507 3.60 55.96 25.39
N VAL A 508 3.63 55.45 26.62
CA VAL A 508 3.19 54.13 27.13
C VAL A 508 1.66 53.99 27.29
N ALA A 509 1.07 52.82 26.96
CA ALA A 509 0.13 52.07 27.81
C ALA A 509 -0.50 50.83 27.13
N VAL A 510 -0.68 49.81 27.96
CA VAL A 510 -1.23 48.46 27.79
C VAL A 510 -2.70 48.48 27.31
N THR A 511 -3.15 47.56 26.44
CA THR A 511 -4.01 46.37 26.75
C THR A 511 -4.52 45.69 25.47
N VAL A 512 -4.67 44.38 25.59
CA VAL A 512 -5.07 43.30 24.66
C VAL A 512 -6.36 43.54 23.85
N SER A 513 -6.35 43.26 22.54
CA SER A 513 -7.44 42.52 21.85
C SER A 513 -7.07 42.14 20.40
N SER A 514 -7.10 40.83 20.13
CA SER A 514 -7.54 40.16 18.89
C SER A 514 -7.36 40.86 17.52
N ALA A 515 -6.45 40.35 16.69
CA ALA A 515 -6.67 40.19 15.25
C ALA A 515 -5.59 39.28 14.65
N VAL A 516 -5.93 38.01 14.44
CA VAL A 516 -5.18 37.14 13.53
C VAL A 516 -5.54 37.56 12.12
N THR A 517 -4.59 38.14 11.38
CA THR A 517 -4.64 38.25 9.92
C THR A 517 -3.47 37.48 9.34
N ASN A 518 -3.80 36.62 8.39
CA ASN A 518 -2.87 35.89 7.53
C ASN A 518 -1.95 36.86 6.76
N ALA A 519 -0.66 36.57 6.76
CA ALA A 519 0.22 36.89 5.64
C ALA A 519 1.29 35.81 5.52
N SER A 520 1.07 34.93 4.54
CA SER A 520 2.08 34.11 3.89
C SER A 520 3.07 34.99 3.12
N CYS A 521 4.38 34.74 3.24
CA CYS A 521 5.29 34.55 2.09
C CYS A 521 6.76 34.25 2.52
N PHE A 522 7.18 33.03 2.16
CA PHE A 522 8.51 32.55 1.77
C PHE A 522 9.74 32.69 2.69
N SER A 523 10.20 31.53 3.19
CA SER A 523 11.52 31.01 2.82
C SER A 523 11.51 29.47 2.81
N ASN A 524 11.75 28.94 1.62
CA ASN A 524 11.94 27.54 1.24
C ASN A 524 13.29 27.02 1.79
N ALA A 525 13.30 25.88 2.48
CA ALA A 525 14.37 24.87 2.43
C ALA A 525 14.00 23.64 3.29
N ASN A 526 14.10 22.47 2.68
CA ASN A 526 14.13 21.12 3.28
C ASN A 526 12.86 20.65 4.01
N ASN A 527 11.93 20.06 3.27
CA ASN A 527 10.86 19.25 3.85
C ASN A 527 10.91 17.82 3.30
N VAL A 528 11.55 16.92 4.05
CA VAL A 528 11.46 15.47 3.87
C VAL A 528 10.17 15.03 4.55
N THR A 529 9.09 14.90 3.78
CA THR A 529 7.80 14.41 4.27
C THR A 529 7.83 12.89 4.40
N THR A 530 7.99 12.38 5.62
CA THR A 530 7.72 10.99 5.98
C THR A 530 6.20 10.76 6.05
N SER A 531 5.63 10.07 5.07
CA SER A 531 4.21 9.70 5.05
C SER A 531 3.88 8.69 6.16
N SER A 532 2.97 9.08 7.06
CA SER A 532 2.34 8.26 8.09
C SER A 532 1.50 7.13 7.47
N ILE A 533 1.70 5.90 7.92
CA ILE A 533 0.89 4.74 7.55
C ILE A 533 -0.18 4.56 8.63
N ASP A 534 -1.43 4.88 8.30
CA ASP A 534 -2.62 4.56 9.09
C ASP A 534 -2.93 3.05 9.00
N THR A 535 -2.99 2.38 10.15
CA THR A 535 -3.54 1.03 10.29
C THR A 535 -4.72 1.07 11.25
N THR A 536 -5.90 1.39 10.74
CA THR A 536 -7.19 1.14 11.42
C THR A 536 -7.69 -0.24 11.02
N THR A 537 -7.76 -1.17 11.99
CA THR A 537 -8.44 -2.47 11.81
C THR A 537 -9.70 -2.48 12.66
N THR A 538 -10.85 -2.35 11.99
CA THR A 538 -12.18 -2.44 12.59
C THR A 538 -12.47 -3.88 13.00
N THR A 539 -12.98 -4.05 14.21
CA THR A 539 -13.39 -5.34 14.80
C THR A 539 -14.84 -5.63 14.41
N THR A 540 -15.13 -6.81 13.86
CA THR A 540 -16.51 -7.31 13.76
C THR A 540 -16.56 -8.76 14.22
N THR A 541 -17.34 -8.99 15.29
CA THR A 541 -17.74 -10.28 15.82
C THR A 541 -18.89 -10.86 15.00
N THR A 542 -18.76 -12.11 14.57
CA THR A 542 -19.91 -13.00 14.33
C THR A 542 -19.52 -14.46 14.56
N THR A 543 -20.29 -15.08 15.45
CA THR A 543 -20.40 -16.51 15.72
C THR A 543 -21.14 -17.22 14.58
N THR A 544 -20.60 -18.31 14.04
CA THR A 544 -21.21 -19.66 14.00
C THR A 544 -20.37 -20.66 13.18
N SER A 545 -20.55 -21.92 13.58
CA SER A 545 -19.95 -23.20 13.18
C SER A 545 -19.76 -23.51 11.68
N GLY A 546 -18.61 -24.09 11.33
CA GLY A 546 -18.36 -24.78 10.06
C GLY A 546 -16.89 -25.19 9.93
N SER A 547 -16.62 -26.42 9.49
CA SER A 547 -15.35 -27.14 9.67
C SER A 547 -14.13 -26.53 8.95
N SER A 548 -13.09 -26.20 9.72
CA SER A 548 -11.80 -25.71 9.22
C SER A 548 -10.90 -26.83 8.70
N LYS A 549 -10.71 -26.92 7.38
CA LYS A 549 -9.54 -27.57 6.76
C LYS A 549 -8.34 -26.62 6.90
N GLY A 550 -7.37 -26.98 7.74
CA GLY A 550 -6.17 -26.20 7.99
C GLY A 550 -5.17 -26.28 6.84
N LEU A 551 -4.87 -25.15 6.20
CA LEU A 551 -3.69 -24.96 5.37
C LEU A 551 -2.53 -24.38 6.18
N LEU A 552 -1.35 -24.90 5.87
CA LEU A 552 -0.05 -24.72 6.53
C LEU A 552 0.43 -23.26 6.53
N ALA A 553 0.90 -22.78 7.69
CA ALA A 553 1.59 -21.50 7.84
C ALA A 553 3.12 -21.66 7.74
N SER A 554 3.65 -21.65 6.52
CA SER A 554 4.95 -21.07 6.21
C SER A 554 4.75 -19.58 5.92
N SER A 555 5.70 -18.73 6.32
CA SER A 555 5.75 -17.38 5.71
C SER A 555 5.96 -17.60 4.21
N PRO A 556 5.17 -16.98 3.31
CA PRO A 556 5.37 -17.19 1.88
C PRO A 556 6.78 -16.70 1.55
N ALA A 557 7.61 -17.60 1.02
CA ALA A 557 8.80 -17.20 0.30
C ALA A 557 8.36 -16.22 -0.79
N LEU A 558 9.06 -15.10 -0.90
CA LEU A 558 8.92 -14.24 -2.06
C LEU A 558 9.63 -14.95 -3.22
N GLU A 559 8.96 -15.86 -3.90
CA GLU A 559 9.39 -16.27 -5.23
C GLU A 559 9.02 -15.14 -6.17
N LEU A 560 10.04 -14.45 -6.69
CA LEU A 560 9.86 -13.67 -7.91
C LEU A 560 9.48 -14.69 -9.00
N PRO A 561 8.34 -14.52 -9.69
CA PRO A 561 7.97 -15.44 -10.76
C PRO A 561 9.14 -15.57 -11.76
N PRO A 562 9.41 -16.77 -12.32
CA PRO A 562 10.57 -17.01 -13.21
C PRO A 562 10.70 -15.97 -14.34
N HIS A 563 9.59 -15.47 -14.86
CA HIS A 563 9.56 -14.46 -15.93
C HIS A 563 10.01 -13.04 -15.49
N VAL A 564 9.97 -12.72 -14.19
CA VAL A 564 10.52 -11.46 -13.63
C VAL A 564 12.03 -11.49 -13.66
N LEU A 565 12.57 -12.69 -13.44
CA LEU A 565 13.98 -12.94 -13.47
C LEU A 565 14.54 -12.88 -14.89
N ASP A 566 13.82 -13.46 -15.86
CA ASP A 566 14.16 -13.38 -17.29
C ASP A 566 14.24 -11.91 -17.76
N CYS A 567 13.34 -11.05 -17.24
CA CYS A 567 13.35 -9.61 -17.53
C CYS A 567 14.53 -8.86 -16.88
N LEU A 568 15.02 -9.32 -15.72
CA LEU A 568 16.20 -8.75 -15.05
C LEU A 568 17.50 -9.20 -15.74
N GLN A 569 17.51 -10.40 -16.33
CA GLN A 569 18.65 -10.96 -17.08
C GLN A 569 18.78 -10.35 -18.49
N ALA A 570 17.67 -9.95 -19.13
CA ALA A 570 17.69 -9.32 -20.46
C ALA A 570 18.40 -7.94 -20.51
N ASN A 571 18.61 -7.28 -19.36
CA ASN A 571 19.24 -5.96 -19.24
C ASN A 571 20.59 -5.99 -18.48
N ALA A 572 21.37 -7.06 -18.66
CA ALA A 572 22.59 -7.39 -17.91
C ALA A 572 23.78 -6.39 -18.00
N THR A 573 23.63 -5.24 -18.66
CA THR A 573 24.74 -4.25 -18.81
C THR A 573 24.72 -3.13 -17.76
N GLN A 574 23.68 -3.03 -16.92
CA GLN A 574 23.65 -2.15 -15.75
C GLN A 574 22.90 -2.85 -14.62
N VAL A 575 23.60 -3.37 -13.61
CA VAL A 575 22.94 -3.80 -12.36
C VAL A 575 22.50 -2.53 -11.63
N PRO A 576 21.19 -2.18 -11.58
CA PRO A 576 20.79 -0.86 -11.09
C PRO A 576 20.74 -0.84 -9.56
N ALA A 577 21.09 0.30 -8.95
CA ALA A 577 20.96 0.55 -7.50
C ALA A 577 19.58 0.18 -6.92
N ALA A 578 18.52 0.24 -7.73
CA ALA A 578 17.17 -0.15 -7.36
C ALA A 578 17.02 -1.66 -7.03
N VAL A 579 17.83 -2.54 -7.63
CA VAL A 579 17.85 -3.98 -7.33
C VAL A 579 18.60 -4.24 -6.02
N ASP A 580 19.60 -3.44 -5.68
CA ASP A 580 20.29 -3.59 -4.40
C ASP A 580 19.40 -3.16 -3.23
N GLU A 581 18.68 -2.04 -3.37
CA GLU A 581 17.72 -1.55 -2.37
C GLU A 581 16.62 -2.58 -2.09
N LEU A 582 16.22 -3.31 -3.14
CA LEU A 582 15.25 -4.39 -3.13
C LEU A 582 15.54 -5.45 -2.06
N PHE A 583 16.70 -6.09 -2.21
CA PHE A 583 17.13 -7.20 -1.39
C PHE A 583 17.61 -6.69 -0.04
N MET A 584 18.16 -5.47 0.02
CA MET A 584 18.51 -4.84 1.28
C MET A 584 17.27 -4.53 2.15
N ARG A 585 16.16 -4.06 1.58
CA ARG A 585 14.90 -3.87 2.34
C ARG A 585 14.31 -5.19 2.83
N ARG A 586 14.52 -6.28 2.10
CA ARG A 586 14.17 -7.63 2.57
C ARG A 586 15.06 -8.04 3.75
N ALA A 587 16.38 -7.84 3.66
CA ALA A 587 17.31 -8.06 4.76
C ALA A 587 16.93 -7.22 6.01
N LEU A 588 16.53 -5.96 5.83
CA LEU A 588 16.02 -5.10 6.92
C LEU A 588 14.72 -5.63 7.54
N SER A 589 13.83 -6.20 6.74
CA SER A 589 12.59 -6.81 7.22
C SER A 589 12.86 -8.07 8.05
N LEU A 590 13.83 -8.88 7.64
CA LEU A 590 14.31 -10.05 8.39
C LEU A 590 14.99 -9.62 9.70
N ALA A 591 15.84 -8.60 9.66
CA ALA A 591 16.51 -8.04 10.83
C ALA A 591 15.51 -7.59 11.91
N ARG A 592 14.37 -6.98 11.53
CA ARG A 592 13.31 -6.55 12.48
C ARG A 592 12.76 -7.70 13.33
N LEU A 593 12.79 -8.95 12.85
CA LEU A 593 12.33 -10.13 13.60
C LEU A 593 13.23 -10.43 14.82
N GLY A 594 14.49 -10.01 14.80
CA GLY A 594 15.44 -10.20 15.89
C GLY A 594 15.37 -9.13 16.99
N ARG A 595 14.58 -8.07 16.84
CA ARG A 595 14.65 -6.86 17.69
C ARG A 595 14.49 -7.12 19.19
N VAL A 596 13.67 -8.10 19.54
CA VAL A 596 13.35 -8.43 20.95
C VAL A 596 14.32 -9.47 21.52
N SER A 597 14.85 -10.37 20.70
CA SER A 597 15.52 -11.59 21.15
C SER A 597 17.02 -11.64 20.86
N ALA A 598 17.50 -10.89 19.87
CA ALA A 598 18.92 -10.77 19.51
C ALA A 598 19.80 -10.11 20.60
N PRO A 599 19.35 -9.07 21.34
CA PRO A 599 20.19 -8.38 22.30
C PRO A 599 20.85 -9.33 23.32
N PRO A 600 22.12 -9.08 23.70
CA PRO A 600 22.92 -7.87 23.47
C PRO A 600 23.55 -7.75 22.06
N ASN A 601 23.33 -8.73 21.17
CA ASN A 601 23.83 -8.68 19.81
C ASN A 601 22.97 -7.75 18.93
N PRO A 602 23.54 -7.18 17.85
CA PRO A 602 22.75 -6.43 16.87
C PRO A 602 21.74 -7.34 16.19
N TRP A 603 20.59 -6.79 15.84
CA TRP A 603 19.62 -7.49 15.00
C TRP A 603 20.01 -7.34 13.53
N VAL A 604 20.68 -8.35 13.00
CA VAL A 604 21.17 -8.39 11.61
C VAL A 604 20.26 -9.26 10.76
N GLY A 605 20.08 -8.89 9.49
CA GLY A 605 19.44 -9.69 8.46
C GLY A 605 20.37 -9.89 7.27
N CYS A 606 20.23 -11.04 6.60
CA CYS A 606 21.02 -11.41 5.43
C CYS A 606 20.11 -12.06 4.38
N VAL A 607 20.31 -11.69 3.11
CA VAL A 607 19.67 -12.31 1.94
C VAL A 607 20.75 -12.70 0.94
N LEU A 608 20.75 -13.96 0.51
CA LEU A 608 21.66 -14.48 -0.53
C LEU A 608 20.90 -14.57 -1.85
N VAL A 609 21.47 -13.99 -2.90
CA VAL A 609 20.83 -13.88 -4.22
C VAL A 609 21.77 -14.45 -5.28
N ARG A 610 21.25 -15.28 -6.18
CA ARG A 610 21.99 -15.80 -7.34
C ARG A 610 21.11 -15.73 -8.58
N ASP A 611 21.66 -15.20 -9.66
CA ASP A 611 20.98 -15.03 -10.95
C ASP A 611 19.66 -14.23 -10.84
N GLY A 612 19.54 -13.38 -9.82
CA GLY A 612 18.35 -12.58 -9.50
C GLY A 612 17.35 -13.24 -8.52
N HIS A 613 17.57 -14.50 -8.13
CA HIS A 613 16.70 -15.25 -7.21
C HIS A 613 17.23 -15.22 -5.79
N VAL A 614 16.34 -15.06 -4.82
CA VAL A 614 16.67 -15.31 -3.41
C VAL A 614 16.89 -16.80 -3.21
N ILE A 615 18.15 -17.19 -2.99
CA ILE A 615 18.51 -18.57 -2.72
C ILE A 615 18.53 -18.87 -1.24
N GLY A 616 18.71 -17.88 -0.35
CA GLY A 616 18.66 -18.10 1.10
C GLY A 616 18.39 -16.83 1.90
N GLU A 617 17.73 -16.98 3.05
CA GLU A 617 17.36 -15.89 3.95
C GLU A 617 17.73 -16.21 5.40
N GLY A 618 18.22 -15.21 6.13
CA GLY A 618 18.62 -15.37 7.52
C GLY A 618 18.48 -14.09 8.34
N TYR A 619 18.29 -14.25 9.64
CA TYR A 619 18.38 -13.16 10.61
C TYR A 619 18.93 -13.67 11.93
N HIS A 620 19.54 -12.77 12.70
CA HIS A 620 20.06 -13.13 14.01
C HIS A 620 18.91 -13.29 15.01
N ARG A 621 18.59 -14.56 15.34
CA ARG A 621 17.37 -14.89 16.10
C ARG A 621 17.49 -14.60 17.58
N ARG A 622 18.63 -14.91 18.20
CA ARG A 622 18.87 -14.72 19.64
C ARG A 622 20.35 -14.68 19.96
N ALA A 623 20.70 -14.09 21.08
CA ALA A 623 22.07 -14.10 21.59
C ALA A 623 22.64 -15.52 21.67
N GLY A 624 23.87 -15.69 21.19
CA GLY A 624 24.58 -16.97 21.17
C GLY A 624 24.11 -17.97 20.09
N MET A 625 23.15 -17.62 19.24
CA MET A 625 22.86 -18.38 18.02
C MET A 625 23.74 -17.93 16.85
N PRO A 626 23.77 -18.71 15.76
CA PRO A 626 24.36 -18.30 14.49
C PRO A 626 23.93 -16.91 14.01
N HIS A 627 24.85 -16.23 13.34
CA HIS A 627 24.60 -14.92 12.72
C HIS A 627 23.71 -15.05 11.48
N ALA A 628 23.22 -13.90 11.00
CA ALA A 628 22.25 -13.86 9.91
C ALA A 628 22.80 -14.47 8.60
N GLU A 629 24.07 -14.23 8.34
CA GLU A 629 24.82 -14.72 7.18
C GLU A 629 24.87 -16.25 7.19
N ILE A 630 25.18 -16.84 8.34
CA ILE A 630 25.25 -18.29 8.53
C ILE A 630 23.86 -18.94 8.41
N GLU A 631 22.81 -18.30 8.96
CA GLU A 631 21.43 -18.76 8.82
C GLU A 631 20.95 -18.69 7.36
N ALA A 632 21.35 -17.65 6.61
CA ALA A 632 21.02 -17.51 5.20
C ALA A 632 21.73 -18.57 4.35
N MET A 633 23.00 -18.88 4.65
CA MET A 633 23.72 -19.97 3.99
C MET A 633 23.05 -21.31 4.25
N ALA A 634 22.67 -21.60 5.51
CA ALA A 634 21.99 -22.83 5.87
C ALA A 634 20.66 -22.96 5.12
N ASP A 635 19.85 -21.90 5.09
CA ASP A 635 18.60 -21.85 4.34
C ASP A 635 18.82 -22.10 2.83
N ALA A 636 19.91 -21.57 2.26
CA ALA A 636 20.24 -21.78 0.84
C ALA A 636 20.56 -23.24 0.50
N VAL A 637 21.36 -23.89 1.34
CA VAL A 637 21.74 -25.30 1.11
C VAL A 637 20.53 -26.23 1.31
N LEU A 638 19.67 -25.93 2.29
CA LEU A 638 18.41 -26.64 2.49
C LEU A 638 17.46 -26.50 1.30
N ARG A 639 17.33 -25.29 0.73
CA ARG A 639 16.51 -25.05 -0.47
C ARG A 639 17.06 -25.73 -1.72
N ALA A 640 18.36 -25.95 -1.78
CA ALA A 640 19.01 -26.73 -2.83
C ALA A 640 18.79 -28.26 -2.68
N GLY A 641 18.06 -28.70 -1.65
CA GLY A 641 17.76 -30.12 -1.42
C GLY A 641 18.94 -30.92 -0.86
N ILE A 642 19.96 -30.25 -0.32
CA ILE A 642 21.13 -30.88 0.27
C ILE A 642 20.89 -31.01 1.77
N ASP A 643 20.65 -32.24 2.23
CA ASP A 643 20.41 -32.52 3.65
C ASP A 643 21.72 -32.76 4.39
N ILE A 644 22.06 -31.85 5.31
CA ILE A 644 23.20 -31.97 6.21
C ILE A 644 22.69 -32.61 7.50
N MET A 645 22.51 -33.92 7.47
CA MET A 645 22.10 -34.68 8.66
C MET A 645 23.21 -34.67 9.72
N GLU A 646 22.79 -34.66 10.98
CA GLU A 646 23.64 -34.69 12.17
C GLU A 646 24.27 -36.09 12.34
N HIS A 647 25.15 -36.49 11.44
CA HIS A 647 26.11 -37.56 11.71
C HIS A 647 27.27 -36.90 12.46
N GLY A 648 27.45 -37.24 13.74
CA GLY A 648 28.42 -36.64 14.67
C GLY A 648 29.89 -36.57 14.21
N GLY A 649 30.23 -37.09 13.02
CA GLY A 649 31.53 -36.89 12.37
C GLY A 649 31.70 -35.56 11.61
N ALA A 650 30.65 -35.00 11.00
CA ALA A 650 30.77 -33.78 10.18
C ALA A 650 30.92 -32.49 11.01
N ALA A 651 30.18 -32.38 12.12
CA ALA A 651 30.32 -31.25 13.06
C ALA A 651 31.68 -31.24 13.77
N ALA A 652 32.24 -32.42 14.08
CA ALA A 652 33.57 -32.56 14.65
C ALA A 652 34.68 -32.20 13.63
N ALA A 653 34.52 -32.59 12.37
CA ALA A 653 35.48 -32.26 11.30
C ALA A 653 35.45 -30.78 10.86
N LEU A 654 34.34 -30.07 11.10
CA LEU A 654 34.19 -28.65 10.78
C LEU A 654 34.45 -27.72 11.97
N ALA A 655 34.72 -28.25 13.17
CA ALA A 655 34.83 -27.48 14.41
C ALA A 655 35.87 -26.33 14.34
N ASP A 656 36.96 -26.54 13.61
CA ASP A 656 38.04 -25.55 13.40
C ASP A 656 37.88 -24.72 12.12
N THR A 657 36.73 -24.80 11.45
CA THR A 657 36.43 -24.07 10.21
C THR A 657 35.38 -22.97 10.45
N PRO A 658 35.33 -21.92 9.60
CA PRO A 658 34.24 -20.94 9.62
C PRO A 658 32.83 -21.55 9.46
N PHE A 659 32.72 -22.79 8.96
CA PHE A 659 31.44 -23.51 8.78
C PHE A 659 30.99 -24.34 9.98
N ALA A 660 31.72 -24.35 11.11
CA ALA A 660 31.30 -25.05 12.33
C ALA A 660 29.87 -24.68 12.77
N ALA A 661 29.57 -23.37 12.75
CA ALA A 661 28.25 -22.85 13.11
C ALA A 661 27.20 -23.19 12.03
N PHE A 662 27.60 -23.21 10.76
CA PHE A 662 26.72 -23.52 9.63
C PHE A 662 26.19 -24.97 9.71
N ALA A 663 27.06 -25.97 9.95
CA ALA A 663 26.64 -27.37 10.00
C ALA A 663 25.61 -27.63 11.12
N ASN A 664 25.84 -27.06 12.31
CA ASN A 664 24.89 -27.13 13.42
C ASN A 664 23.56 -26.41 13.11
N THR A 665 23.61 -25.32 12.33
CA THR A 665 22.41 -24.57 11.90
C THR A 665 21.58 -25.37 10.90
N ALA A 666 22.23 -25.92 9.87
CA ALA A 666 21.59 -26.70 8.83
C ALA A 666 20.87 -27.93 9.42
N ALA A 667 21.56 -28.70 10.27
CA ALA A 667 20.97 -29.85 10.98
C ALA A 667 19.77 -29.44 11.85
N ALA A 668 19.87 -28.34 12.59
CA ALA A 668 18.77 -27.84 13.42
C ALA A 668 17.56 -27.36 12.59
N GLN A 669 17.78 -26.81 11.39
CA GLN A 669 16.72 -26.40 10.48
C GLN A 669 16.03 -27.63 9.84
N THR A 670 16.78 -28.64 9.37
CA THR A 670 16.24 -29.93 8.90
C THR A 670 15.36 -30.57 9.98
N HIS A 671 15.86 -30.67 11.22
CA HIS A 671 15.12 -31.29 12.31
C HIS A 671 13.80 -30.57 12.64
N ARG A 672 13.76 -29.22 12.56
CA ARG A 672 12.51 -28.45 12.73
C ARG A 672 11.50 -28.71 11.62
N LEU A 673 11.95 -28.86 10.37
CA LEU A 673 11.08 -29.22 9.25
C LEU A 673 10.47 -30.62 9.45
N LEU A 674 11.29 -31.59 9.87
CA LEU A 674 10.86 -32.95 10.17
C LEU A 674 9.90 -33.01 11.38
N GLN A 675 10.13 -32.22 12.43
CA GLN A 675 9.23 -32.15 13.58
C GLN A 675 7.88 -31.49 13.25
N ARG A 676 7.86 -30.49 12.37
CA ARG A 676 6.62 -29.85 11.88
C ARG A 676 5.79 -30.78 10.99
N GLY A 677 6.44 -31.70 10.26
CA GLY A 677 5.78 -32.75 9.48
C GLY A 677 5.13 -33.88 10.32
N LYS A 678 5.47 -34.01 11.61
CA LYS A 678 4.94 -35.06 12.51
C LYS A 678 3.63 -34.71 13.23
N SER A 679 2.96 -33.61 12.86
CA SER A 679 1.58 -33.34 13.31
C SER A 679 0.62 -34.28 12.59
N LYS A 680 0.05 -35.24 13.32
CA LYS A 680 -0.86 -36.31 12.89
C LYS A 680 -2.00 -35.83 11.96
N ARG A 681 -1.79 -35.80 10.64
CA ARG A 681 -2.88 -35.87 9.64
C ARG A 681 -2.47 -36.10 8.17
N ALA A 682 -1.17 -36.23 7.85
CA ALA A 682 -0.69 -36.43 6.48
C ALA A 682 -0.13 -37.85 6.22
N ALA A 683 -0.73 -38.89 6.82
CA ALA A 683 -0.28 -40.28 6.65
C ALA A 683 -1.24 -41.17 5.84
N SER A 684 -2.31 -40.63 5.23
CA SER A 684 -3.25 -41.42 4.42
C SER A 684 -3.26 -41.10 2.92
N GLU A 685 -2.61 -40.03 2.45
CA GLU A 685 -2.67 -39.63 1.04
C GLU A 685 -1.39 -39.90 0.23
N ALA A 686 -0.30 -40.34 0.88
CA ALA A 686 0.94 -40.72 0.19
C ALA A 686 0.97 -42.21 -0.25
N LYS A 687 -0.14 -42.71 -0.83
CA LYS A 687 -0.21 -44.06 -1.42
C LYS A 687 -0.65 -44.10 -2.89
N SER A 688 -0.80 -42.97 -3.55
CA SER A 688 -1.12 -42.91 -4.97
C SER A 688 -0.35 -41.79 -5.64
N THR A 689 0.87 -42.10 -6.09
CA THR A 689 1.55 -41.55 -7.27
C THR A 689 3.00 -42.03 -7.25
N THR A 690 3.30 -42.96 -8.14
CA THR A 690 4.65 -43.44 -8.43
C THR A 690 5.44 -42.35 -9.16
N ALA A 691 6.15 -41.50 -8.41
CA ALA A 691 7.26 -40.71 -8.91
C ALA A 691 8.48 -41.01 -8.00
N LYS A 692 9.56 -41.50 -8.61
CA LYS A 692 10.82 -41.80 -7.91
C LYS A 692 11.36 -40.52 -7.24
N THR A 693 11.41 -40.50 -5.91
CA THR A 693 12.25 -39.57 -5.14
C THR A 693 13.72 -39.72 -5.55
N PRO A 694 14.47 -38.63 -5.83
CA PRO A 694 15.90 -38.71 -6.00
C PRO A 694 16.55 -39.14 -4.67
N SER A 695 17.54 -40.02 -4.74
CA SER A 695 18.37 -40.40 -3.61
C SER A 695 19.03 -39.15 -3.02
N ALA A 696 18.69 -38.77 -1.78
CA ALA A 696 19.37 -37.71 -1.05
C ALA A 696 20.86 -38.05 -0.90
N CYS A 697 21.75 -37.16 -1.35
CA CYS A 697 23.19 -37.34 -1.21
C CYS A 697 23.62 -36.97 0.22
N THR A 698 23.87 -37.98 1.06
CA THR A 698 24.31 -37.78 2.45
C THR A 698 25.80 -37.42 2.49
N LEU A 699 26.14 -36.18 2.84
CA LEU A 699 27.52 -35.71 2.96
C LEU A 699 28.05 -35.93 4.38
N THR A 700 29.17 -36.65 4.51
CA THR A 700 29.73 -37.07 5.83
C THR A 700 31.12 -36.49 6.14
N THR A 701 31.75 -35.73 5.22
CA THR A 701 33.09 -35.15 5.39
C THR A 701 33.07 -33.62 5.37
N ALA A 702 33.97 -32.97 6.12
CA ALA A 702 34.09 -31.50 6.15
C ALA A 702 34.33 -30.88 4.76
N THR A 703 35.20 -31.50 3.95
CA THR A 703 35.46 -31.09 2.57
C THR A 703 34.20 -31.16 1.71
N GLY A 704 33.41 -32.24 1.83
CA GLY A 704 32.17 -32.40 1.08
C GLY A 704 31.09 -31.37 1.46
N VAL A 705 31.03 -30.95 2.72
CA VAL A 705 30.11 -29.88 3.15
C VAL A 705 30.52 -28.54 2.55
N VAL A 706 31.82 -28.19 2.58
CA VAL A 706 32.31 -26.93 1.99
C VAL A 706 32.12 -26.90 0.48
N GLU A 707 32.38 -28.00 -0.22
CA GLU A 707 32.14 -28.13 -1.66
C GLU A 707 30.66 -28.00 -2.01
N ALA A 708 29.77 -28.60 -1.23
CA ALA A 708 28.32 -28.48 -1.42
C ALA A 708 27.82 -27.05 -1.19
N VAL A 709 28.28 -26.38 -0.13
CA VAL A 709 27.98 -24.96 0.12
C VAL A 709 28.48 -24.10 -1.04
N ARG A 710 29.70 -24.35 -1.52
CA ARG A 710 30.28 -23.64 -2.66
C ARG A 710 29.50 -23.90 -3.95
N ALA A 711 29.05 -25.12 -4.20
CA ALA A 711 28.25 -25.43 -5.39
C ALA A 711 26.95 -24.59 -5.45
N VAL A 712 26.33 -24.36 -4.29
CA VAL A 712 25.11 -23.56 -4.17
C VAL A 712 25.40 -22.05 -4.24
N LEU A 713 26.42 -21.59 -3.50
CA LEU A 713 26.66 -20.17 -3.24
C LEU A 713 27.70 -19.50 -4.17
N ALA A 714 28.44 -20.28 -4.96
CA ALA A 714 29.42 -19.72 -5.89
C ALA A 714 28.77 -18.71 -6.86
N GLY A 715 29.32 -17.51 -6.93
CA GLY A 715 28.81 -16.44 -7.80
C GLY A 715 27.63 -15.65 -7.21
N ALA A 716 27.15 -15.99 -5.99
CA ALA A 716 26.03 -15.28 -5.37
C ALA A 716 26.42 -13.87 -4.88
N THR A 717 25.40 -13.02 -4.70
CA THR A 717 25.47 -11.73 -4.01
C THR A 717 24.85 -11.84 -2.61
N ALA A 718 25.56 -11.39 -1.58
CA ALA A 718 25.05 -11.31 -0.21
C ALA A 718 24.64 -9.88 0.16
N TYR A 719 23.40 -9.68 0.59
CA TYR A 719 22.90 -8.40 1.11
C TYR A 719 22.80 -8.48 2.63
N VAL A 720 23.62 -7.69 3.35
CA VAL A 720 23.75 -7.75 4.81
C VAL A 720 23.51 -6.38 5.44
N THR A 721 22.66 -6.31 6.47
CA THR A 721 22.28 -5.03 7.07
C THR A 721 23.37 -4.36 7.90
N LEU A 722 24.38 -5.13 8.35
CA LEU A 722 25.53 -4.66 9.11
C LEU A 722 26.79 -5.35 8.57
N GLU A 723 27.96 -4.71 8.68
CA GLU A 723 29.24 -5.30 8.29
C GLU A 723 29.43 -6.72 8.87
N PRO A 724 29.71 -7.73 8.03
CA PRO A 724 29.99 -9.09 8.50
C PRO A 724 31.20 -9.13 9.43
N CYS A 725 31.09 -9.90 10.52
CA CYS A 725 32.11 -9.89 11.56
C CYS A 725 33.43 -10.56 11.12
N HIS A 726 34.56 -9.93 11.43
CA HIS A 726 35.93 -10.41 11.14
C HIS A 726 36.62 -11.14 12.31
N HIS A 727 36.03 -11.12 13.51
CA HIS A 727 36.65 -11.68 14.72
C HIS A 727 36.24 -13.13 14.98
N GLN A 728 37.14 -13.92 15.58
CA GLN A 728 36.86 -15.29 16.00
C GLN A 728 35.97 -15.29 17.26
N GLY A 729 34.67 -15.54 17.08
CA GLY A 729 33.68 -15.69 18.16
C GLY A 729 33.31 -17.15 18.44
N ARG A 730 32.16 -17.36 19.10
CA ARG A 730 31.56 -18.71 19.26
C ARG A 730 31.09 -19.30 17.94
N THR A 731 30.64 -18.45 17.04
CA THR A 731 30.45 -18.72 15.62
C THR A 731 31.64 -18.12 14.89
N GLY A 732 32.25 -18.85 13.97
CA GLY A 732 33.40 -18.34 13.20
C GLY A 732 33.09 -17.02 12.46
N PRO A 733 34.12 -16.31 11.98
CA PRO A 733 33.97 -15.01 11.31
C PRO A 733 33.15 -15.14 10.02
N CYS A 734 32.13 -14.29 9.88
CA CYS A 734 31.11 -14.42 8.83
C CYS A 734 31.65 -14.01 7.45
N ASP A 735 32.59 -13.07 7.41
CA ASP A 735 33.31 -12.68 6.19
C ASP A 735 34.13 -13.85 5.62
N GLN A 736 34.80 -14.64 6.46
CA GLN A 736 35.51 -15.85 6.03
C GLN A 736 34.55 -16.91 5.50
N ALA A 737 33.40 -17.10 6.16
CA ALA A 737 32.38 -18.03 5.68
C ALA A 737 31.85 -17.62 4.30
N LEU A 738 31.59 -16.32 4.06
CA LEU A 738 31.17 -15.79 2.76
C LEU A 738 32.23 -16.04 1.67
N VAL A 739 33.50 -15.79 1.97
CA VAL A 739 34.62 -16.05 1.04
C VAL A 739 34.73 -17.54 0.73
N GLN A 740 34.71 -18.41 1.74
CA GLN A 740 34.86 -19.84 1.51
C GLN A 740 33.68 -20.46 0.74
N ALA A 741 32.48 -19.91 0.93
CA ALA A 741 31.27 -20.23 0.18
C ALA A 741 31.32 -19.79 -1.29
N GLY A 742 32.28 -18.95 -1.68
CA GLY A 742 32.43 -18.47 -3.07
C GLY A 742 31.47 -17.35 -3.46
N VAL A 743 30.97 -16.58 -2.49
CA VAL A 743 30.16 -15.38 -2.74
C VAL A 743 31.00 -14.38 -3.54
N ALA A 744 30.48 -13.91 -4.68
CA ALA A 744 31.21 -13.01 -5.57
C ALA A 744 31.07 -11.54 -5.19
N ARG A 745 29.93 -11.17 -4.59
CA ARG A 745 29.61 -9.78 -4.24
C ARG A 745 28.92 -9.68 -2.89
N THR A 746 29.25 -8.66 -2.10
CA THR A 746 28.60 -8.36 -0.82
C THR A 746 28.15 -6.90 -0.77
N VAL A 747 26.88 -6.67 -0.51
CA VAL A 747 26.27 -5.34 -0.35
C VAL A 747 25.93 -5.13 1.12
N ILE A 748 26.48 -4.08 1.72
CA ILE A 748 26.42 -3.83 3.17
C ILE A 748 25.69 -2.51 3.43
N ALA A 749 24.64 -2.50 4.26
CA ALA A 749 23.92 -1.26 4.53
C ALA A 749 24.73 -0.28 5.41
N VAL A 750 25.28 -0.77 6.53
CA VAL A 750 25.99 0.04 7.53
C VAL A 750 27.28 -0.65 7.95
N THR A 751 28.36 0.10 8.12
CA THR A 751 29.63 -0.39 8.66
C THR A 751 29.57 -0.55 10.17
N ASP A 752 30.29 -1.51 10.74
CA ASP A 752 30.26 -1.73 12.19
C ASP A 752 31.17 -0.70 12.89
N PRO A 753 30.66 0.09 13.86
CA PRO A 753 31.50 1.00 14.63
C PRO A 753 32.37 0.30 15.70
N ASP A 754 32.18 -1.00 15.95
CA ASP A 754 32.98 -1.76 16.91
C ASP A 754 34.44 -1.85 16.45
N GLU A 755 35.39 -1.36 17.25
CA GLU A 755 36.83 -1.32 16.92
C GLU A 755 37.42 -2.69 16.55
N ARG A 756 36.80 -3.79 17.00
CA ARG A 756 37.22 -5.15 16.66
C ARG A 756 36.89 -5.52 15.21
N VAL A 757 35.88 -4.89 14.62
CA VAL A 757 35.32 -5.20 13.29
C VAL A 757 35.52 -4.07 12.30
N SER A 758 35.48 -2.81 12.74
CA SER A 758 35.33 -1.62 11.91
C SER A 758 36.23 -1.63 10.68
N ALA A 759 35.59 -1.75 9.51
CA ALA A 759 36.20 -1.80 8.18
C ALA A 759 37.16 -2.99 7.92
N ARG A 760 37.40 -3.86 8.90
CA ARG A 760 38.25 -5.05 8.76
C ARG A 760 37.56 -6.15 7.96
N GLY A 761 36.25 -6.34 8.16
CA GLY A 761 35.46 -7.29 7.39
C GLY A 761 35.36 -6.86 5.92
N LEU A 762 35.09 -5.57 5.70
CA LEU A 762 35.11 -4.97 4.35
C LEU A 762 36.48 -5.14 3.67
N ALA A 763 37.57 -4.82 4.37
CA ALA A 763 38.93 -4.94 3.84
C ALA A 763 39.28 -6.39 3.51
N PHE A 764 38.89 -7.33 4.39
CA PHE A 764 39.12 -8.76 4.18
C PHE A 764 38.39 -9.27 2.94
N LEU A 765 37.09 -8.98 2.79
CA LEU A 765 36.30 -9.37 1.62
C LEU A 765 36.94 -8.87 0.32
N ARG A 766 37.31 -7.58 0.27
CA ARG A 766 37.98 -6.98 -0.90
C ARG A 766 39.33 -7.63 -1.20
N SER A 767 40.13 -7.92 -0.18
CA SER A 767 41.45 -8.58 -0.34
C SER A 767 41.36 -9.99 -0.92
N ARG A 768 40.19 -10.63 -0.83
CA ARG A 768 39.90 -11.97 -1.35
C ARG A 768 39.16 -11.95 -2.69
N GLY A 769 39.03 -10.78 -3.31
CA GLY A 769 38.41 -10.64 -4.64
C GLY A 769 36.88 -10.59 -4.63
N VAL A 770 36.24 -10.41 -3.47
CA VAL A 770 34.79 -10.19 -3.37
C VAL A 770 34.50 -8.71 -3.67
N GLU A 771 33.58 -8.43 -4.59
CA GLU A 771 33.09 -7.07 -4.84
C GLU A 771 32.30 -6.58 -3.62
N VAL A 772 32.59 -5.38 -3.10
CA VAL A 772 31.92 -4.86 -1.90
C VAL A 772 31.34 -3.47 -2.14
N ALA A 773 30.01 -3.36 -2.03
CA ALA A 773 29.26 -2.10 -2.06
C ALA A 773 28.71 -1.78 -0.66
N THR A 774 28.67 -0.50 -0.30
CA THR A 774 28.22 -0.04 1.04
C THR A 774 27.22 1.10 0.94
N GLY A 775 26.32 1.24 1.92
CA GLY A 775 25.44 2.40 2.07
C GLY A 775 24.05 2.25 1.46
N VAL A 776 23.77 1.13 0.80
CA VAL A 776 22.43 0.81 0.27
C VAL A 776 21.44 0.72 1.42
N CYS A 777 20.37 1.52 1.38
CA CYS A 777 19.40 1.67 2.48
C CYS A 777 20.04 2.03 3.84
N GLY A 778 21.20 2.71 3.84
CA GLY A 778 21.98 2.99 5.04
C GLY A 778 21.19 3.71 6.14
N ALA A 779 20.44 4.77 5.80
CA ALA A 779 19.64 5.52 6.78
C ALA A 779 18.55 4.66 7.47
N GLU A 780 17.88 3.78 6.72
CA GLU A 780 16.89 2.86 7.28
C GLU A 780 17.54 1.83 8.21
N ALA A 781 18.72 1.33 7.82
CA ALA A 781 19.51 0.38 8.58
C ALA A 781 20.09 1.00 9.86
N GLU A 782 20.58 2.24 9.81
CA GLU A 782 21.03 2.98 10.99
C GLU A 782 19.89 3.25 11.97
N ALA A 783 18.72 3.66 11.47
CA ALA A 783 17.55 3.85 12.33
C ALA A 783 17.10 2.53 12.99
N LEU A 784 17.18 1.42 12.24
CA LEU A 784 16.92 0.10 12.79
C LEU A 784 17.95 -0.27 13.86
N LEU A 785 19.25 -0.12 13.59
CA LEU A 785 20.36 -0.54 14.47
C LEU A 785 20.76 0.52 15.52
N ALA A 786 20.01 1.63 15.63
CA ALA A 786 20.38 2.77 16.45
C ALA A 786 20.80 2.42 17.89
N PRO A 787 20.12 1.51 18.64
CA PRO A 787 20.57 1.11 19.98
C PRO A 787 21.97 0.48 20.01
N TYR A 788 22.27 -0.40 19.05
CA TYR A 788 23.57 -1.04 18.94
C TYR A 788 24.66 -0.03 18.56
N LEU A 789 24.41 0.75 17.49
CA LEU A 789 25.36 1.75 16.99
C LEU A 789 25.66 2.80 18.06
N HIS A 790 24.63 3.29 18.76
CA HIS A 790 24.77 4.26 19.85
C HIS A 790 25.60 3.72 21.00
N GLN A 791 25.34 2.48 21.45
CA GLN A 791 26.12 1.87 22.52
C GLN A 791 27.59 1.72 22.16
N ARG A 792 27.89 1.29 20.93
CA ARG A 792 29.27 1.14 20.45
C ARG A 792 29.99 2.48 20.30
N ARG A 793 29.30 3.50 19.75
CA ARG A 793 29.87 4.83 19.54
C ARG A 793 30.07 5.64 20.82
N THR A 794 29.21 5.45 21.83
CA THR A 794 29.17 6.31 23.04
C THR A 794 29.55 5.60 24.34
N GLY A 795 29.61 4.27 24.33
CA GLY A 795 29.82 3.45 25.54
C GLY A 795 28.64 3.43 26.52
N ARG A 796 27.45 3.93 26.12
CA ARG A 796 26.23 3.93 26.94
C ARG A 796 24.99 3.50 26.13
N PRO A 797 23.94 2.96 26.76
CA PRO A 797 22.72 2.56 26.05
C PRO A 797 22.00 3.76 25.43
N LEU A 798 21.25 3.51 24.36
CA LEU A 798 20.29 4.48 23.82
C LEU A 798 19.17 4.68 24.85
N CYS A 799 18.96 5.92 25.26
CA CYS A 799 17.98 6.27 26.28
C CYS A 799 16.72 6.85 25.64
N VAL A 800 15.60 6.15 25.78
CA VAL A 800 14.29 6.58 25.31
C VAL A 800 13.48 7.03 26.51
N ILE A 801 13.23 8.33 26.62
CA ILE A 801 12.34 8.89 27.64
C ILE A 801 10.91 8.74 27.15
N LYS A 802 10.11 7.94 27.84
CA LYS A 802 8.70 7.73 27.50
C LYS A 802 7.83 8.41 28.55
N THR A 803 6.88 9.22 28.09
CA THR A 803 5.88 9.84 28.97
C THR A 803 4.47 9.71 28.39
N ALA A 804 3.46 9.83 29.26
CA ALA A 804 2.09 10.06 28.85
C ALA A 804 1.63 11.40 29.44
N ILE A 805 1.22 12.33 28.58
CA ILE A 805 0.82 13.68 28.94
C ILE A 805 -0.59 14.00 28.43
N SER A 806 -1.28 14.86 29.16
CA SER A 806 -2.46 15.56 28.67
C SER A 806 -2.06 16.58 27.58
N ILE A 807 -3.03 17.12 26.85
CA ILE A 807 -2.74 18.09 25.77
C ILE A 807 -2.09 19.39 26.31
N ASP A 808 -2.32 19.70 27.59
CA ASP A 808 -1.70 20.81 28.34
C ASP A 808 -0.41 20.41 29.09
N GLY A 809 0.21 19.27 28.74
CA GLY A 809 1.56 18.90 29.19
C GLY A 809 1.67 18.34 30.61
N ARG A 810 0.58 17.78 31.16
CA ARG A 810 0.50 17.29 32.54
C ARG A 810 0.53 15.77 32.60
N VAL A 811 1.16 15.21 33.65
CA VAL A 811 1.34 13.75 33.84
C VAL A 811 0.46 13.15 34.92
N ALA A 812 -0.09 13.97 35.82
CA ALA A 812 -1.00 13.55 36.88
C ALA A 812 -1.81 14.76 37.39
N CYS A 813 -2.96 14.50 38.00
CA CYS A 813 -3.74 15.51 38.72
C CYS A 813 -2.98 16.03 39.95
N LYS A 814 -3.47 17.12 40.56
CA LYS A 814 -2.85 17.75 41.75
C LYS A 814 -2.70 16.79 42.94
N ASP A 815 -3.63 15.86 43.09
CA ASP A 815 -3.61 14.79 44.10
C ASP A 815 -2.72 13.59 43.71
N ALA A 816 -1.87 13.77 42.69
CA ALA A 816 -1.02 12.75 42.08
C ALA A 816 -1.79 11.57 41.45
N THR A 817 -3.11 11.66 41.28
CA THR A 817 -3.84 10.64 40.53
C THR A 817 -3.46 10.69 39.05
N SER A 818 -2.92 9.58 38.55
CA SER A 818 -2.31 9.48 37.22
C SER A 818 -3.01 8.45 36.31
N LYS A 819 -4.12 7.86 36.77
CA LYS A 819 -4.72 6.69 36.12
C LYS A 819 -5.52 7.04 34.86
N TRP A 820 -4.78 6.88 33.76
CA TRP A 820 -5.12 6.82 32.34
C TRP A 820 -5.43 8.16 31.68
N ILE A 821 -4.39 8.96 31.53
CA ILE A 821 -4.34 10.06 30.56
C ILE A 821 -4.58 9.54 29.14
N THR A 822 -3.87 8.47 28.74
CA THR A 822 -3.97 7.85 27.41
C THR A 822 -4.83 6.59 27.43
N GLY A 823 -5.42 6.25 26.28
CA GLY A 823 -6.25 5.08 26.04
C GLY A 823 -5.53 3.73 25.88
N PRO A 824 -6.27 2.62 25.68
CA PRO A 824 -5.73 1.26 25.66
C PRO A 824 -4.71 0.97 24.54
N LEU A 825 -4.92 1.52 23.34
CA LEU A 825 -4.04 1.30 22.20
C LEU A 825 -2.66 1.95 22.41
N ALA A 826 -2.64 3.19 22.90
CA ALA A 826 -1.40 3.87 23.32
C ALA A 826 -0.64 3.07 24.39
N ARG A 827 -1.36 2.49 25.36
CA ARG A 827 -0.73 1.63 26.39
C ARG A 827 -0.19 0.31 25.83
N ALA A 828 -0.88 -0.30 24.86
CA ALA A 828 -0.37 -1.47 24.17
C ALA A 828 0.92 -1.16 23.40
N ARG A 829 0.98 0.00 22.73
CA ARG A 829 2.21 0.47 22.06
C ARG A 829 3.35 0.72 23.05
N ALA A 830 3.08 1.31 24.21
CA ALA A 830 4.07 1.45 25.29
C ALA A 830 4.60 0.08 25.76
N HIS A 831 3.74 -0.94 25.87
CA HIS A 831 4.19 -2.31 26.15
C HIS A 831 5.07 -2.91 25.05
N LYS A 832 4.85 -2.57 23.77
CA LYS A 832 5.76 -2.94 22.67
C LYS A 832 7.13 -2.27 22.85
N MET A 833 7.18 -1.00 23.25
CA MET A 833 8.46 -0.31 23.54
C MET A 833 9.22 -0.96 24.70
N ARG A 834 8.52 -1.41 25.76
CA ARG A 834 9.14 -2.19 26.84
C ARG A 834 9.76 -3.49 26.33
N ALA A 835 9.07 -4.21 25.45
CA ALA A 835 9.58 -5.44 24.86
C ALA A 835 10.78 -5.22 23.92
N GLU A 836 10.86 -4.05 23.28
CA GLU A 836 11.99 -3.65 22.42
C GLU A 836 13.21 -3.16 23.23
N SER A 837 13.06 -2.97 24.54
CA SER A 837 14.11 -2.46 25.45
C SER A 837 14.66 -3.57 26.34
N GLN A 838 15.95 -3.51 26.69
CA GLN A 838 16.57 -4.51 27.58
C GLN A 838 16.48 -4.07 29.05
N ALA A 839 16.24 -2.78 29.29
CA ALA A 839 15.96 -2.27 30.62
C ALA A 839 14.82 -1.24 30.59
N VAL A 840 14.04 -1.22 31.68
CA VAL A 840 13.04 -0.18 31.96
C VAL A 840 13.41 0.50 33.27
N LEU A 841 13.49 1.83 33.27
CA LEU A 841 13.99 2.62 34.39
C LEU A 841 12.89 3.51 34.96
N CYS A 842 12.82 3.55 36.30
CA CYS A 842 12.00 4.50 37.04
C CYS A 842 12.72 5.06 38.27
N GLY A 843 12.31 6.23 38.73
CA GLY A 843 12.70 6.75 40.04
C GLY A 843 11.88 6.14 41.17
N ILE A 844 12.44 6.18 42.39
CA ILE A 844 11.78 5.72 43.62
C ILE A 844 10.39 6.35 43.85
N GLY A 845 10.19 7.61 43.46
CA GLY A 845 8.88 8.27 43.60
C GLY A 845 7.76 7.54 42.84
N THR A 846 8.03 7.11 41.61
CA THR A 846 7.10 6.27 40.83
C THR A 846 6.95 4.89 41.43
N ALA A 847 8.04 4.28 41.92
CA ALA A 847 7.98 2.97 42.55
C ALA A 847 7.04 2.95 43.76
N LEU A 848 7.10 3.98 44.62
CA LEU A 848 6.27 4.10 45.81
C LEU A 848 4.82 4.52 45.49
N ALA A 849 4.63 5.50 44.61
CA ALA A 849 3.30 6.03 44.30
C ALA A 849 2.42 5.05 43.50
N ASP A 850 3.00 4.40 42.48
CA ASP A 850 2.23 3.59 41.54
C ASP A 850 2.32 2.08 41.80
N ASN A 851 3.26 1.64 42.65
CA ASN A 851 3.60 0.22 42.88
C ASN A 851 3.62 -0.62 41.57
N PRO A 852 4.39 -0.20 40.55
CA PRO A 852 4.31 -0.79 39.22
C PRO A 852 5.02 -2.14 39.17
N THR A 853 4.59 -3.03 38.26
CA THR A 853 5.33 -4.26 37.97
C THR A 853 6.47 -4.07 36.97
N LEU A 854 6.37 -3.04 36.11
CA LEU A 854 7.26 -2.73 34.99
C LEU A 854 7.57 -3.91 34.04
N ASN A 855 6.66 -4.87 33.91
CA ASN A 855 6.80 -5.98 32.96
C ASN A 855 6.15 -5.70 31.59
N VAL A 856 6.43 -6.60 30.63
CA VAL A 856 5.77 -6.64 29.31
C VAL A 856 4.47 -7.41 29.42
N ARG A 857 3.35 -6.79 29.03
CA ARG A 857 2.01 -7.41 29.00
C ARG A 857 1.36 -7.15 27.65
N LEU A 858 1.83 -7.89 26.64
CA LEU A 858 1.27 -7.84 25.29
C LEU A 858 0.32 -9.03 25.09
N ALA A 859 -0.84 -8.82 24.50
CA ALA A 859 -1.66 -9.96 24.07
C ALA A 859 -1.08 -10.50 22.77
N LEU A 860 -0.43 -11.68 22.77
CA LEU A 860 0.13 -12.29 21.55
C LEU A 860 -0.88 -12.37 20.40
N ALA A 861 -2.16 -12.58 20.71
CA ALA A 861 -3.25 -12.58 19.73
C ALA A 861 -3.40 -11.25 18.97
N SER A 862 -3.07 -10.12 19.61
CA SER A 862 -3.14 -8.77 19.04
C SER A 862 -1.97 -8.40 18.13
N LEU A 863 -0.92 -9.23 18.08
CA LEU A 863 0.23 -9.03 17.19
C LEU A 863 0.02 -9.77 15.85
N PRO A 864 0.55 -9.24 14.72
CA PRO A 864 0.56 -9.95 13.44
C PRO A 864 1.27 -11.31 13.53
N PRO A 865 0.87 -12.33 12.75
CA PRO A 865 1.44 -13.69 12.85
C PRO A 865 2.97 -13.78 12.84
N GLY A 866 3.65 -12.94 12.03
CA GLY A 866 5.11 -12.87 11.97
C GLY A 866 5.77 -12.27 13.22
N GLU A 867 5.11 -11.36 13.93
CA GLU A 867 5.61 -10.78 15.18
C GLU A 867 5.37 -11.70 16.39
N ARG A 868 4.34 -12.56 16.36
CA ARG A 868 4.02 -13.46 17.48
C ARG A 868 5.20 -14.33 17.90
N ALA A 869 5.92 -14.91 16.94
CA ALA A 869 7.07 -15.76 17.23
C ALA A 869 8.27 -14.98 17.79
N ALA A 870 8.46 -13.72 17.37
CA ALA A 870 9.53 -12.85 17.84
C ALA A 870 9.29 -12.32 19.27
N PHE A 871 8.02 -12.06 19.62
CA PHE A 871 7.64 -11.53 20.93
C PHE A 871 7.32 -12.63 21.97
N ALA A 872 7.11 -13.88 21.55
CA ALA A 872 6.85 -15.00 22.46
C ALA A 872 7.93 -15.22 23.54
N PRO A 873 9.26 -15.14 23.24
CA PRO A 873 10.30 -15.28 24.25
C PRO A 873 10.25 -14.20 25.35
N ALA A 874 9.90 -12.96 24.99
CA ALA A 874 9.75 -11.86 25.95
C ALA A 874 8.54 -12.02 26.89
N MET A 875 7.61 -12.93 26.58
CA MET A 875 6.43 -13.23 27.39
C MET A 875 6.61 -14.43 28.33
N HIS A 876 7.51 -15.36 28.00
CA HIS A 876 7.70 -16.63 28.70
C HIS A 876 8.83 -16.63 29.75
N ALA A 877 9.34 -15.47 30.17
CA ALA A 877 10.37 -15.37 31.22
C ALA A 877 9.83 -15.67 32.65
N ALA A 878 8.87 -16.60 32.80
CA ALA A 878 8.27 -17.01 34.06
C ALA A 878 9.04 -18.14 34.78
N SER A 879 10.32 -18.37 34.45
CA SER A 879 11.21 -19.18 35.28
C SER A 879 12.66 -18.80 35.02
N PRO A 880 13.21 -17.82 35.74
CA PRO A 880 14.65 -17.73 35.89
C PRO A 880 15.07 -18.91 36.79
N SER A 881 15.85 -19.86 36.25
CA SER A 881 16.80 -20.55 37.13
C SER A 881 17.62 -19.48 37.84
N PRO A 882 17.91 -19.60 39.15
CA PRO A 882 18.57 -18.55 39.91
C PRO A 882 19.87 -18.17 39.21
N VAL A 883 19.91 -16.96 38.68
CA VAL A 883 21.15 -16.40 38.13
C VAL A 883 22.00 -16.08 39.35
N THR A 884 22.96 -16.95 39.64
CA THR A 884 23.99 -16.67 40.63
C THR A 884 24.93 -15.64 40.00
N VAL A 885 24.66 -14.36 40.22
CA VAL A 885 25.60 -13.27 39.88
C VAL A 885 26.52 -13.06 41.07
N ALA A 886 27.57 -13.88 41.14
CA ALA A 886 28.75 -13.56 41.93
C ALA A 886 29.92 -13.42 40.95
N GLY A 887 30.42 -12.18 40.80
CA GLY A 887 31.61 -11.88 40.00
C GLY A 887 31.32 -11.20 38.67
N ALA A 888 32.18 -10.23 38.33
CA ALA A 888 32.20 -9.51 37.07
C ALA A 888 32.32 -10.50 35.88
N GLY A 889 31.19 -10.86 35.27
CA GLY A 889 31.15 -11.81 34.15
C GLY A 889 29.89 -12.67 34.10
N ALA A 890 28.69 -12.08 34.20
CA ALA A 890 27.46 -12.83 34.03
C ALA A 890 27.10 -12.98 32.54
N HIS A 891 27.26 -14.18 31.99
CA HIS A 891 26.81 -14.52 30.64
C HIS A 891 25.30 -14.84 30.63
N PHE A 892 24.50 -13.97 30.00
CA PHE A 892 23.07 -14.22 29.75
C PHE A 892 22.86 -15.25 28.64
N GLY A 893 22.94 -16.54 28.97
CA GLY A 893 22.93 -17.64 27.99
C GLY A 893 21.59 -17.94 27.27
N ARG A 894 20.50 -17.20 27.52
CA ARG A 894 19.16 -17.47 26.95
C ARG A 894 18.40 -16.22 26.45
N GLY A 895 19.13 -15.21 25.96
CA GLY A 895 18.57 -13.90 25.64
C GLY A 895 18.44 -13.04 26.90
N MET A 896 18.55 -11.72 26.78
CA MET A 896 18.52 -10.82 27.93
C MET A 896 17.06 -10.57 28.36
N PRO A 897 16.60 -11.02 29.55
CA PRO A 897 15.28 -10.65 30.05
C PRO A 897 15.21 -9.14 30.29
N LEU A 898 14.03 -8.54 30.18
CA LEU A 898 13.82 -7.12 30.53
C LEU A 898 14.23 -6.90 31.99
N VAL A 899 15.25 -6.06 32.21
CA VAL A 899 15.73 -5.68 33.54
C VAL A 899 14.95 -4.46 34.04
N ARG A 900 14.43 -4.53 35.26
CA ARG A 900 13.78 -3.39 35.91
C ARG A 900 14.83 -2.61 36.70
N VAL A 901 14.95 -1.32 36.43
CA VAL A 901 15.93 -0.45 37.05
C VAL A 901 15.22 0.58 37.93
N VAL A 902 15.63 0.66 39.19
CA VAL A 902 15.11 1.64 40.16
C VAL A 902 16.25 2.55 40.60
N LEU A 903 16.01 3.87 40.52
CA LEU A 903 16.92 4.87 41.08
C LEU A 903 16.44 5.25 42.50
N ASP A 904 17.19 4.83 43.51
CA ASP A 904 16.87 5.09 44.92
C ASP A 904 18.14 5.33 45.74
N ALA A 905 18.51 6.60 45.89
CA ALA A 905 19.79 6.98 46.50
C ALA A 905 19.93 6.62 47.98
N ARG A 906 18.81 6.48 48.72
CA ARG A 906 18.79 6.33 50.19
C ARG A 906 18.25 4.98 50.67
N GLY A 907 17.79 4.13 49.74
CA GLY A 907 17.21 2.83 50.08
C GLY A 907 15.88 2.93 50.83
N ARG A 908 14.87 3.47 50.16
CA ARG A 908 13.47 3.59 50.61
C ARG A 908 12.55 2.52 50.06
N LEU A 909 12.97 1.75 49.05
CA LEU A 909 12.19 0.64 48.51
C LEU A 909 12.18 -0.56 49.46
N PHE A 910 11.21 -0.63 50.39
CA PHE A 910 11.09 -1.76 51.34
C PHE A 910 10.03 -2.79 50.97
N GLU A 911 9.06 -2.40 50.14
CA GLU A 911 7.93 -3.24 49.74
C GLU A 911 7.49 -2.93 48.31
N GLY A 912 6.60 -3.76 47.75
CA GLY A 912 6.01 -3.55 46.44
C GLY A 912 6.48 -4.55 45.37
N ARG A 913 5.84 -4.47 44.19
CA ARG A 913 5.96 -5.45 43.10
C ARG A 913 7.31 -5.45 42.39
N LEU A 914 8.13 -4.41 42.60
CA LEU A 914 9.48 -4.33 42.05
C LEU A 914 10.48 -5.21 42.81
N LEU A 915 10.17 -5.62 44.04
CA LEU A 915 10.96 -6.59 44.80
C LEU A 915 10.67 -8.04 44.38
N ASP A 916 9.55 -8.32 43.72
CA ASP A 916 9.22 -9.66 43.23
C ASP A 916 10.02 -10.01 41.98
N THR A 917 11.19 -10.62 42.15
CA THR A 917 12.12 -11.00 41.07
C THR A 917 11.66 -12.21 40.26
N SER A 918 10.57 -12.89 40.67
CA SER A 918 9.94 -13.93 39.85
C SER A 918 9.26 -13.37 38.59
N ILE A 919 8.88 -12.08 38.62
CA ILE A 919 8.29 -11.37 37.48
C ILE A 919 9.36 -10.98 36.46
N ALA A 920 10.46 -10.38 36.92
CA ALA A 920 11.60 -9.93 36.12
C ALA A 920 12.78 -9.55 37.04
N PRO A 921 14.04 -9.64 36.58
CA PRO A 921 15.19 -9.16 37.34
C PRO A 921 15.06 -7.67 37.69
N THR A 922 15.48 -7.31 38.90
CA THR A 922 15.48 -5.91 39.38
C THR A 922 16.87 -5.51 39.83
N ILE A 923 17.33 -4.34 39.38
CA ILE A 923 18.53 -3.66 39.85
C ILE A 923 18.13 -2.33 40.49
N VAL A 924 18.62 -2.07 41.70
CA VAL A 924 18.49 -0.78 42.38
C VAL A 924 19.86 -0.09 42.35
N TYR A 925 19.91 1.08 41.71
CA TYR A 925 21.08 1.96 41.80
C TYR A 925 20.90 2.89 43.00
N THR A 926 21.88 2.88 43.89
CA THR A 926 21.85 3.60 45.17
C THR A 926 23.16 4.33 45.42
N SER A 927 23.22 5.13 46.48
CA SER A 927 24.44 5.84 46.90
C SER A 927 25.08 5.18 48.12
N ARG A 928 26.21 5.72 48.59
CA ARG A 928 26.83 5.31 49.86
C ARG A 928 25.95 5.63 51.08
N ASP A 929 24.97 6.51 50.94
CA ASP A 929 24.02 6.89 51.99
C ASP A 929 22.85 5.89 52.11
N CYS A 930 22.88 4.78 51.36
CA CYS A 930 21.87 3.73 51.44
C CYS A 930 21.85 3.07 52.82
N SER A 931 20.66 2.86 53.38
CA SER A 931 20.54 2.15 54.66
C SER A 931 20.96 0.68 54.53
N ALA A 932 21.70 0.17 55.54
CA ALA A 932 22.08 -1.24 55.62
C ALA A 932 20.84 -2.17 55.64
N GLN A 933 19.74 -1.69 56.21
CA GLN A 933 18.47 -2.42 56.24
C GLN A 933 17.89 -2.59 54.83
N ALA A 934 17.93 -1.56 53.98
CA ALA A 934 17.46 -1.66 52.60
C ALA A 934 18.29 -2.66 51.79
N LEU A 935 19.62 -2.59 51.89
CA LEU A 935 20.52 -3.56 51.24
C LEU A 935 20.20 -5.00 51.65
N LYS A 936 19.94 -5.24 52.94
CA LYS A 936 19.55 -6.56 53.45
C LYS A 936 18.19 -7.01 52.90
N THR A 937 17.21 -6.11 52.85
CA THR A 937 15.88 -6.40 52.29
C THR A 937 15.97 -6.74 50.81
N TRP A 938 16.74 -5.99 50.02
CA TRP A 938 16.92 -6.23 48.59
C TRP A 938 17.61 -7.56 48.31
N ALA A 939 18.69 -7.85 49.04
CA ALA A 939 19.38 -9.14 48.93
C ALA A 939 18.45 -10.32 49.25
N ALA A 940 17.59 -10.19 50.27
CA ALA A 940 16.62 -11.22 50.63
C ALA A 940 15.57 -11.48 49.53
N HIS A 941 15.28 -10.50 48.68
CA HIS A 941 14.36 -10.61 47.54
C HIS A 941 15.06 -10.94 46.21
N GLY A 942 16.38 -11.17 46.22
CA GLY A 942 17.18 -11.39 45.00
C GLY A 942 17.34 -10.14 44.14
N VAL A 943 17.12 -8.95 44.70
CA VAL A 943 17.30 -7.67 44.01
C VAL A 943 18.77 -7.27 44.09
N GLU A 944 19.38 -6.96 42.95
CA GLU A 944 20.77 -6.51 42.88
C GLU A 944 20.86 -5.03 43.26
N ALA A 945 21.78 -4.68 44.17
CA ALA A 945 22.04 -3.30 44.55
C ALA A 945 23.39 -2.85 44.02
N VAL A 946 23.42 -1.75 43.26
CA VAL A 946 24.65 -1.18 42.70
C VAL A 946 24.87 0.21 43.29
N VAL A 947 25.97 0.38 44.02
CA VAL A 947 26.36 1.68 44.57
C VAL A 947 27.04 2.49 43.47
N VAL A 948 26.51 3.68 43.19
CA VAL A 948 27.09 4.68 42.28
C VAL A 948 27.50 5.91 43.08
N ASP A 949 28.47 6.63 42.55
CA ASP A 949 28.95 7.86 43.13
C ASP A 949 27.86 8.94 43.09
N THR A 950 27.90 9.82 44.08
CA THR A 950 27.05 11.00 44.11
C THR A 950 27.71 12.08 43.25
N ALA A 951 26.91 12.71 42.40
CA ALA A 951 27.40 13.79 41.58
C ALA A 951 27.48 15.09 42.40
N CYS A 952 28.53 15.89 42.13
CA CYS A 952 28.83 17.08 42.92
C CYS A 952 27.74 18.16 42.76
N ALA A 953 27.25 18.70 43.87
CA ALA A 953 26.33 19.84 43.91
C ALA A 953 27.02 21.22 43.72
N SER A 954 28.35 21.27 43.56
CA SER A 954 29.07 22.55 43.55
C SER A 954 29.02 23.25 42.19
N GLY A 955 28.32 24.39 42.16
CA GLY A 955 28.94 25.64 41.73
C GLY A 955 28.81 26.08 40.28
N TYR A 956 27.68 25.84 39.59
CA TYR A 956 27.20 26.72 38.52
C TYR A 956 25.69 26.51 38.38
N ALA A 957 24.91 27.58 38.43
CA ALA A 957 23.51 27.58 38.03
C ALA A 957 23.43 27.07 36.59
N GLY A 958 23.17 25.77 36.41
CA GLY A 958 23.19 25.08 35.11
C GLY A 958 23.84 23.68 35.09
N ALA A 959 24.47 23.19 36.16
CA ALA A 959 25.21 21.92 36.12
C ALA A 959 24.99 20.99 37.32
N CYS A 960 23.74 20.84 37.81
CA CYS A 960 23.42 19.70 38.68
C CYS A 960 23.53 18.41 37.83
N ARG A 961 24.55 17.60 38.11
CA ARG A 961 24.65 16.24 37.57
C ARG A 961 23.92 15.32 38.55
N GLY A 962 23.04 14.47 38.05
CA GLY A 962 22.33 13.42 38.79
C GLY A 962 20.84 13.64 39.06
N VAL A 963 20.17 12.59 39.57
CA VAL A 963 18.71 12.57 39.81
C VAL A 963 18.40 12.90 41.25
N ASP A 964 17.58 13.94 41.46
CA ASP A 964 16.95 14.19 42.74
C ASP A 964 15.90 13.10 43.00
N THR A 965 16.13 12.31 44.04
CA THR A 965 15.24 11.22 44.41
C THR A 965 14.32 11.59 45.58
N ARG A 966 14.11 12.88 45.89
CA ARG A 966 13.19 13.30 46.96
C ARG A 966 11.78 12.72 46.75
N VAL A 967 11.16 12.31 47.85
CA VAL A 967 9.77 11.85 47.90
C VAL A 967 9.07 12.63 49.01
N GLY A 968 8.37 13.70 48.65
CA GLY A 968 7.61 14.56 49.57
C GLY A 968 8.47 15.33 50.59
N GLY A 969 8.40 16.66 50.61
CA GLY A 969 8.79 17.57 51.72
C GLY A 969 10.15 17.41 52.43
N ASP A 970 11.03 16.51 51.99
CA ASP A 970 12.21 16.07 52.74
C ASP A 970 13.23 17.22 52.86
N ALA A 971 13.54 17.61 54.09
CA ALA A 971 14.35 18.79 54.43
C ALA A 971 15.87 18.55 54.28
N ALA A 972 16.29 17.32 54.02
CA ALA A 972 17.70 16.96 53.82
C ALA A 972 18.20 17.29 52.41
N ALA A 973 19.48 17.67 52.30
CA ALA A 973 20.13 18.01 51.02
C ALA A 973 19.99 16.89 49.97
N PRO A 974 19.79 17.22 48.68
CA PRO A 974 19.57 16.24 47.63
C PRO A 974 20.80 15.34 47.42
N VAL A 975 20.57 14.03 47.39
CA VAL A 975 21.59 13.03 47.03
C VAL A 975 21.37 12.65 45.58
N LEU A 976 22.23 13.15 44.70
CA LEU A 976 22.11 13.01 43.24
C LEU A 976 22.95 11.84 42.74
N LEU A 977 22.31 10.79 42.21
CA LEU A 977 23.02 9.65 41.60
C LEU A 977 23.61 10.02 40.25
N ASP A 978 24.87 9.67 39.97
CA ASP A 978 25.49 9.87 38.66
C ASP A 978 24.84 8.96 37.58
N LEU A 979 23.95 9.55 36.78
CA LEU A 979 23.25 8.85 35.69
C LEU A 979 24.19 8.30 34.63
N MET A 980 25.33 8.94 34.37
CA MET A 980 26.28 8.44 33.38
C MET A 980 26.95 7.15 33.86
N GLN A 981 27.24 7.05 35.16
CA GLN A 981 27.77 5.82 35.75
C GLN A 981 26.73 4.70 35.69
N VAL A 982 25.47 4.99 36.00
CA VAL A 982 24.34 4.05 35.84
C VAL A 982 24.26 3.54 34.39
N LEU A 983 24.24 4.45 33.41
CA LEU A 983 24.14 4.08 31.99
C LEU A 983 25.35 3.26 31.52
N ARG A 984 26.57 3.64 31.91
CA ARG A 984 27.79 2.87 31.57
C ARG A 984 27.78 1.47 32.18
N ASP A 985 27.30 1.32 33.42
CA ASP A 985 27.14 0.01 34.04
C ASP A 985 26.12 -0.87 33.29
N LEU A 986 24.96 -0.30 32.90
CA LEU A 986 23.98 -0.98 32.06
C LEU A 986 24.56 -1.39 30.69
N ALA A 987 25.36 -0.54 30.04
CA ALA A 987 26.04 -0.89 28.79
C ALA A 987 27.02 -2.05 28.97
N LYS A 988 27.82 -2.07 30.05
CA LYS A 988 28.72 -3.19 30.38
C LYS A 988 27.97 -4.51 30.58
N ARG A 989 26.72 -4.44 31.04
CA ARG A 989 25.80 -5.59 31.19
C ARG A 989 25.12 -6.00 29.87
N GLY A 990 25.41 -5.31 28.76
CA GLY A 990 24.86 -5.62 27.44
C GLY A 990 23.53 -4.92 27.11
N VAL A 991 23.08 -3.96 27.91
CA VAL A 991 21.85 -3.20 27.63
C VAL A 991 22.08 -2.26 26.45
N LEU A 992 21.43 -2.51 25.30
CA LEU A 992 21.53 -1.64 24.12
C LEU A 992 20.60 -0.42 24.25
N GLN A 993 19.40 -0.63 24.80
CA GLN A 993 18.38 0.41 24.99
C GLN A 993 17.78 0.38 26.41
N VAL A 994 17.62 1.57 27.00
CA VAL A 994 16.89 1.79 28.25
C VAL A 994 15.64 2.63 27.97
N LEU A 995 14.49 2.15 28.42
CA LEU A 995 13.24 2.90 28.41
C LEU A 995 13.02 3.57 29.77
N VAL A 996 13.09 4.90 29.82
CA VAL A 996 12.87 5.69 31.04
C VAL A 996 11.39 6.07 31.09
N GLU A 997 10.60 5.45 31.98
CA GLU A 997 9.13 5.66 32.01
C GLU A 997 8.62 6.38 33.26
N GLY A 998 9.36 6.38 34.36
CA GLY A 998 8.85 6.76 35.67
C GLY A 998 9.61 7.90 36.32
N GLY A 999 8.91 9.00 36.55
CA GLY A 999 9.34 10.13 37.37
C GLY A 999 9.58 11.40 36.56
N ALA A 1000 8.74 12.42 36.76
CA ALA A 1000 8.87 13.73 36.13
C ALA A 1000 10.25 14.38 36.39
N GLN A 1001 10.76 14.23 37.61
CA GLN A 1001 12.12 14.67 38.01
C GLN A 1001 13.23 13.84 37.34
N VAL A 1002 13.02 12.53 37.19
CA VAL A 1002 13.97 11.67 36.46
C VAL A 1002 14.05 12.12 35.01
N HIS A 1003 12.90 12.34 34.36
CA HIS A 1003 12.84 12.85 32.99
C HIS A 1003 13.57 14.20 32.86
N SER A 1004 13.31 15.13 33.78
CA SER A 1004 13.99 16.44 33.80
C SER A 1004 15.50 16.30 33.92
N SER A 1005 15.97 15.43 34.80
CA SER A 1005 17.41 15.15 34.99
C SER A 1005 18.07 14.57 33.72
N PHE A 1006 17.40 13.64 33.04
CA PHE A 1006 17.90 13.08 31.77
C PHE A 1006 17.92 14.13 30.65
N VAL A 1007 16.91 15.01 30.56
CA VAL A 1007 16.86 16.08 29.54
C VAL A 1007 17.93 17.14 29.81
N GLN A 1008 18.04 17.62 31.06
CA GLN A 1008 19.00 18.64 31.46
C GLN A 1008 20.45 18.21 31.18
N GLN A 1009 20.78 16.96 31.52
CA GLN A 1009 22.10 16.38 31.27
C GLN A 1009 22.32 15.94 29.81
N GLY A 1010 21.30 16.07 28.94
CA GLY A 1010 21.37 15.67 27.53
C GLY A 1010 21.53 14.16 27.33
N LEU A 1011 21.03 13.37 28.28
CA LEU A 1011 21.08 11.90 28.29
C LEU A 1011 19.85 11.25 27.66
N GLY A 1012 18.76 12.00 27.47
CA GLY A 1012 17.61 11.54 26.69
C GLY A 1012 17.89 11.63 25.19
N ASP A 1013 18.23 10.52 24.55
CA ASP A 1013 18.53 10.46 23.11
C ASP A 1013 17.26 10.54 22.26
N GLN A 1014 16.16 9.98 22.78
CA GLN A 1014 14.83 10.05 22.18
C GLN A 1014 13.76 10.36 23.21
N LEU A 1015 12.72 11.07 22.79
CA LEU A 1015 11.51 11.33 23.57
C LEU A 1015 10.33 10.65 22.89
N ALA A 1016 9.61 9.79 23.59
CA ALA A 1016 8.40 9.13 23.14
C ALA A 1016 7.22 9.67 23.96
N VAL A 1017 6.54 10.68 23.42
CA VAL A 1017 5.53 11.47 24.11
C VAL A 1017 4.15 11.01 23.66
N PHE A 1018 3.45 10.27 24.52
CA PHE A 1018 2.05 9.93 24.30
C PHE A 1018 1.16 11.08 24.77
N VAL A 1019 0.42 11.71 23.87
CA VAL A 1019 -0.50 12.82 24.14
C VAL A 1019 -1.92 12.30 24.15
N GLY A 1020 -2.58 12.35 25.32
CA GLY A 1020 -3.99 12.07 25.47
C GLY A 1020 -4.84 13.34 25.25
N PRO A 1021 -6.03 13.23 24.64
CA PRO A 1021 -6.91 14.36 24.34
C PRO A 1021 -7.67 14.84 25.60
N LYS A 1022 -6.94 15.17 26.67
CA LYS A 1022 -7.46 15.61 27.97
C LYS A 1022 -6.78 16.90 28.40
N LEU A 1023 -7.46 17.71 29.19
CA LEU A 1023 -6.91 18.86 29.90
C LEU A 1023 -6.92 18.57 31.41
N LEU A 1024 -5.79 18.72 32.10
CA LEU A 1024 -5.71 18.50 33.56
C LEU A 1024 -5.61 19.82 34.35
N GLY A 1025 -5.27 20.92 33.69
CA GLY A 1025 -5.26 22.27 34.26
C GLY A 1025 -3.93 22.69 34.88
N GLY A 1026 -3.80 23.99 35.18
CA GLY A 1026 -2.55 24.60 35.62
C GLY A 1026 -1.98 24.09 36.95
N THR A 1027 -2.82 23.54 37.82
CA THR A 1027 -2.42 22.99 39.12
C THR A 1027 -2.01 21.52 39.09
N ALA A 1028 -2.14 20.86 37.94
CA ALA A 1028 -1.74 19.47 37.74
C ALA A 1028 -0.21 19.34 37.63
N VAL A 1029 0.31 18.14 37.86
CA VAL A 1029 1.75 17.87 37.86
C VAL A 1029 2.29 17.99 36.43
N PRO A 1030 3.24 18.90 36.17
CA PRO A 1030 3.86 19.02 34.85
C PRO A 1030 4.80 17.83 34.56
N TRP A 1031 4.98 17.51 33.28
CA TRP A 1031 5.91 16.44 32.88
C TRP A 1031 7.38 16.74 33.28
N LEU A 1032 7.82 17.98 33.08
CA LEU A 1032 9.18 18.43 33.37
C LEU A 1032 9.10 19.57 34.40
N PRO A 1033 9.10 19.24 35.70
CA PRO A 1033 8.90 20.22 36.78
C PRO A 1033 10.12 21.10 37.07
N ASP A 1034 11.32 20.66 36.67
CA ASP A 1034 12.56 21.37 36.98
C ASP A 1034 12.92 22.37 35.88
N GLU A 1035 13.70 23.41 36.23
CA GLU A 1035 14.23 24.36 35.27
C GLU A 1035 15.24 23.68 34.33
N LEU A 1036 14.86 23.47 33.07
CA LEU A 1036 15.68 22.75 32.09
C LEU A 1036 16.76 23.63 31.46
N ALA A 1037 16.49 24.94 31.35
CA ALA A 1037 17.39 25.92 30.77
C ALA A 1037 17.03 27.33 31.28
N SER A 1038 18.04 28.15 31.54
CA SER A 1038 17.87 29.54 31.99
C SER A 1038 17.40 30.49 30.89
N THR A 1039 17.59 30.11 29.62
CA THR A 1039 17.15 30.87 28.44
C THR A 1039 16.72 29.91 27.33
N MET A 1040 15.91 30.39 26.38
CA MET A 1040 15.54 29.60 25.18
C MET A 1040 16.77 29.21 24.33
N ALA A 1041 17.83 30.02 24.33
CA ALA A 1041 19.07 29.71 23.62
C ALA A 1041 19.83 28.52 24.24
N HIS A 1042 19.64 28.26 25.55
CA HIS A 1042 20.22 27.11 26.24
C HIS A 1042 19.29 25.89 26.25
N ALA A 1043 18.07 26.00 25.71
CA ALA A 1043 17.13 24.90 25.65
C ALA A 1043 17.65 23.78 24.74
N ARG A 1044 17.48 22.53 25.19
CA ARG A 1044 17.86 21.36 24.38
C ARG A 1044 16.91 21.21 23.20
N THR A 1045 17.49 21.03 22.01
CA THR A 1045 16.72 20.88 20.77
C THR A 1045 16.47 19.40 20.45
N TYR A 1046 15.24 19.11 20.07
CA TYR A 1046 14.79 17.80 19.64
C TYR A 1046 14.04 17.93 18.31
N SER A 1047 14.34 17.05 17.37
CA SER A 1047 13.66 16.99 16.07
C SER A 1047 12.55 15.94 16.12
N LEU A 1048 11.34 16.30 15.68
CA LEU A 1048 10.24 15.35 15.53
C LEU A 1048 10.57 14.40 14.37
N VAL A 1049 10.69 13.11 14.65
CA VAL A 1049 11.08 12.10 13.64
C VAL A 1049 9.94 11.14 13.27
N ARG A 1050 8.88 11.08 14.08
CA ARG A 1050 7.73 10.19 13.83
C ARG A 1050 6.51 10.60 14.65
N VAL A 1051 5.33 10.49 14.04
CA VAL A 1051 4.02 10.67 14.68
C VAL A 1051 3.16 9.45 14.39
N GLU A 1052 2.50 8.92 15.43
CA GLU A 1052 1.52 7.84 15.36
C GLU A 1052 0.20 8.31 15.97
N THR A 1053 -0.92 8.05 15.31
CA THR A 1053 -2.27 8.34 15.80
C THR A 1053 -2.96 7.05 16.25
N PHE A 1054 -3.68 7.11 17.36
CA PHE A 1054 -4.48 6.00 17.86
C PHE A 1054 -5.96 6.40 17.83
N ALA A 1055 -6.72 5.85 16.88
CA ALA A 1055 -8.16 6.13 16.78
C ALA A 1055 -8.89 5.73 18.07
N ALA A 1056 -9.79 6.60 18.55
CA ALA A 1056 -10.70 6.24 19.62
C ALA A 1056 -11.63 5.12 19.13
N ALA A 1057 -11.65 3.98 19.81
CA ALA A 1057 -12.62 2.94 19.51
C ALA A 1057 -14.03 3.52 19.65
N ALA A 1058 -14.79 3.57 18.56
CA ALA A 1058 -16.21 3.88 18.60
C ALA A 1058 -16.89 2.84 19.50
N ARG A 1059 -17.34 3.25 20.68
CA ARG A 1059 -18.21 2.41 21.51
C ARG A 1059 -19.54 2.26 20.75
N GLN A 1060 -19.73 1.15 20.05
CA GLN A 1060 -21.09 0.63 19.83
C GLN A 1060 -21.60 0.17 21.20
N GLN A 1061 -22.35 1.03 21.89
CA GLN A 1061 -23.26 0.57 22.91
C GLN A 1061 -24.37 -0.21 22.18
N GLN A 1062 -24.34 -1.54 22.27
CA GLN A 1062 -25.57 -2.32 22.16
C GLN A 1062 -26.43 -1.91 23.35
N GLY A 1063 -27.51 -1.18 23.08
CA GLY A 1063 -28.54 -0.91 24.06
C GLY A 1063 -29.28 -2.20 24.34
N ASP A 1064 -29.06 -2.77 25.52
CA ASP A 1064 -30.05 -3.65 26.14
C ASP A 1064 -31.21 -2.76 26.58
N GLY A 1065 -32.40 -3.12 26.16
CA GLY A 1065 -33.61 -2.38 26.47
C GLY A 1065 -33.94 -2.59 27.93
N THR A 1066 -34.02 -1.52 28.70
CA THR A 1066 -35.17 -1.20 29.55
C THR A 1066 -34.95 0.13 30.24
N ASP A 1067 -36.06 0.83 30.34
CA ASP A 1067 -36.33 1.95 31.22
C ASP A 1067 -36.04 3.39 30.77
N SER A 1068 -36.81 4.25 31.41
CA SER A 1068 -37.59 5.31 30.82
C SER A 1068 -37.12 6.69 31.26
N SER A 1069 -37.42 7.67 30.41
CA SER A 1069 -37.49 9.11 30.70
C SER A 1069 -36.18 9.91 30.92
N GLU A 1070 -36.15 11.02 30.17
CA GLU A 1070 -35.51 12.30 30.46
C GLU A 1070 -34.04 12.60 30.06
N HIS A 1071 -33.93 13.80 29.46
CA HIS A 1071 -32.77 14.63 29.16
C HIS A 1071 -31.96 14.33 27.87
N LYS A 1072 -32.46 14.92 26.77
CA LYS A 1072 -31.67 15.34 25.60
C LYS A 1072 -30.64 16.41 26.03
N GLN A 1073 -29.36 16.07 26.08
CA GLN A 1073 -28.25 17.01 25.94
C GLN A 1073 -27.24 16.48 24.91
N GLY A 1074 -26.65 17.42 24.16
CA GLY A 1074 -26.00 17.22 22.88
C GLY A 1074 -24.89 16.17 22.85
N LYS A 1075 -24.86 15.39 21.77
CA LYS A 1075 -23.69 14.60 21.37
C LYS A 1075 -22.60 15.54 20.86
N GLU A 1076 -21.66 15.91 21.71
CA GLU A 1076 -20.31 16.26 21.24
C GLU A 1076 -19.63 14.97 20.76
N VAL A 1077 -19.36 14.89 19.45
CA VAL A 1077 -18.47 13.89 18.89
C VAL A 1077 -17.04 14.37 19.16
N SER A 1078 -16.41 13.90 20.26
CA SER A 1078 -14.99 14.15 20.46
C SER A 1078 -14.18 13.27 19.48
N THR A 1079 -13.61 13.87 18.45
CA THR A 1079 -12.77 13.23 17.42
C THR A 1079 -11.30 13.04 17.85
N GLY A 1080 -10.92 13.35 19.10
CA GLY A 1080 -9.54 13.23 19.56
C GLY A 1080 -9.15 11.79 19.90
N GLY A 1081 -8.26 11.17 19.11
CA GLY A 1081 -7.52 9.96 19.48
C GLY A 1081 -6.26 10.28 20.29
N ASP A 1082 -5.62 9.29 20.92
CA ASP A 1082 -4.27 9.50 21.49
C ASP A 1082 -3.27 9.71 20.34
N ILE A 1083 -2.17 10.41 20.60
CA ILE A 1083 -1.07 10.59 19.65
C ILE A 1083 0.24 10.15 20.31
N LEU A 1084 1.15 9.51 19.58
CA LEU A 1084 2.54 9.32 19.99
C LEU A 1084 3.43 10.17 19.09
N CYS A 1085 4.12 11.13 19.70
CA CYS A 1085 5.17 11.91 19.04
C CYS A 1085 6.54 11.38 19.48
N VAL A 1086 7.36 10.93 18.53
CA VAL A 1086 8.73 10.49 18.77
C VAL A 1086 9.68 11.57 18.29
N TYR A 1087 10.48 12.08 19.21
CA TYR A 1087 11.52 13.06 18.95
C TYR A 1087 12.90 12.43 19.12
N ARG A 1088 13.88 12.89 18.33
CA ARG A 1088 15.29 12.54 18.47
C ARG A 1088 16.06 13.80 18.85
N LYS A 1089 17.02 13.67 19.76
CA LYS A 1089 17.93 14.76 20.10
C LYS A 1089 18.61 15.28 18.83
N ALA A 1090 18.60 16.58 18.60
CA ALA A 1090 19.34 17.19 17.49
C ALA A 1090 20.86 17.06 17.75
N ASP A 1091 21.63 16.88 16.67
CA ASP A 1091 23.09 16.79 16.72
C ASP A 1091 23.74 18.09 17.17
#